data_AF-A0A1B1AWN2-F1
#
_entry.id   AF-A0A1B1AWN2-F1
#
_cell.length_a   1.000
_cell.length_b   1.000
_cell.length_c   1.000
_cell.angle_alpha   90.00
_cell.angle_beta   90.00
_cell.angle_gamma   90.00
#
_symmetry.space_group_name_H-M   'P 1'
#
loop_
_entity.id
_entity.type
_entity.pdbx_description
1 polymer ?
#
loop_
_entity_poly.entity_id
_entity_poly.type
_entity_poly.pdbx_seq_one_letter_code
_entity_poly.pdbx_strand_id
1 'polypeptide(L)'
;MNPTRRTVLVAGAATALLPGAPAVAAARPKAVATPPYASYWYPDSFPSGSPSPGITWRSLKTWRAADDPDLAFNAASVPLAARFTPTPANTTARSGQARIQSLVSFGPTSGNPSQGSATADYYALTHWACLDELVFWGGSAGEGLILAPNAPIVDAAHRHGVPVLGTVFLPPTAYGGRLQWTRDLVQKDSSGHYPLAAQLVAVAAAHGFDGWFLNAETGGGNTALGTAMLAFVKELKALAAAKGQRVTWYDAMTVNGTVSWQGALDSQNQAFFQAADDMFVDFRWSAATLASSGTKAGQLGRGRYELWAGVDVESNGSDTSVDWDAVVPAGKAHITSIGFYRPEWTRNHLPDGQRTPGDFHAADDRFWTGRSLDPARPDASDPWRAPAVSVADRSTVSSVPFASVFNTGHGLRWYEDGAVTSDAPWNHLGLQDLLPSRQWAVRTAGRRPSVSFDFADAWRGGSSVLVAGEPDRPAVVDLYATRLPITANTVVELTHRTDAGQVNIELAVATAEPSGAGAAPPYTWLPVTSAGTWQTSTVRLAGLSGTVHALGVRLTAPGGGPVRWRLGGLTVRDTATAPAAPTGLRITAASGGDLRFAWDAAPGPVRHYELHRLLPDGTRRFLGGTCQRACFVSGLRPAQGETAARFELRAVGELYNASTPVTVTHPW
;
A
#
# COMPACT_ATOMS: atom_id res chain seq x y z
N MET A 1 -28.38 16.93 73.97
CA MET A 1 -27.74 17.52 75.16
C MET A 1 -26.80 18.60 74.68
N ASN A 2 -26.93 19.79 75.27
CA ASN A 2 -26.10 20.96 75.02
C ASN A 2 -25.38 21.29 76.36
N PRO A 3 -24.35 22.16 76.38
CA PRO A 3 -22.95 21.81 76.59
C PRO A 3 -22.32 22.55 77.79
N THR A 4 -21.02 22.34 78.08
CA THR A 4 -20.22 23.31 78.88
C THR A 4 -18.76 23.29 78.42
N ARG A 5 -18.30 24.35 77.72
CA ARG A 5 -17.70 25.63 78.19
C ARG A 5 -16.20 25.48 78.49
N ARG A 6 -15.34 25.91 77.54
CA ARG A 6 -14.73 27.25 77.37
C ARG A 6 -13.49 27.41 78.27
N THR A 7 -12.35 27.87 77.72
CA THR A 7 -11.87 29.27 77.82
C THR A 7 -10.68 29.43 76.84
N VAL A 8 -10.77 30.18 75.71
CA VAL A 8 -10.51 31.64 75.49
C VAL A 8 -9.03 31.88 75.07
N LEU A 9 -8.75 32.22 73.78
CA LEU A 9 -8.65 33.57 73.13
C LEU A 9 -7.26 34.21 73.43
N VAL A 10 -6.49 34.91 72.56
CA VAL A 10 -6.67 35.84 71.41
C VAL A 10 -5.28 35.93 70.72
N ALA A 11 -5.10 36.00 69.39
CA ALA A 11 -4.96 37.23 68.58
C ALA A 11 -4.45 36.83 67.17
N GLY A 12 -4.80 37.46 66.05
CA GLY A 12 -5.55 38.69 65.87
C GLY A 12 -5.89 38.99 64.40
N ALA A 13 -6.64 40.08 64.26
CA ALA A 13 -6.84 41.01 63.15
C ALA A 13 -7.15 40.49 61.74
N ALA A 14 -8.36 40.81 61.31
CA ALA A 14 -8.87 40.75 59.95
C ALA A 14 -8.23 41.80 59.03
N THR A 15 -7.90 41.39 57.81
CA THR A 15 -7.71 42.25 56.64
C THR A 15 -8.74 41.86 55.59
N ALA A 16 -9.42 42.86 55.04
CA ALA A 16 -10.46 42.72 54.03
C ALA A 16 -9.94 42.01 52.77
N LEU A 17 -10.64 40.95 52.35
CA LEU A 17 -10.40 40.26 51.08
C LEU A 17 -11.13 41.00 49.95
N LEU A 18 -10.36 41.70 49.13
CA LEU A 18 -10.78 42.12 47.79
C LEU A 18 -10.83 40.89 46.86
N PRO A 19 -11.75 40.84 45.87
CA PRO A 19 -11.81 39.73 44.92
C PRO A 19 -10.55 39.70 44.07
N GLY A 20 -9.82 38.57 44.11
CA GLY A 20 -8.63 38.35 43.31
C GLY A 20 -8.93 38.41 41.82
N ALA A 21 -8.10 39.14 41.08
CA ALA A 21 -8.11 39.14 39.63
C ALA A 21 -7.98 37.70 39.09
N PRO A 22 -8.63 37.35 37.96
CA PRO A 22 -8.51 36.03 37.37
C PRO A 22 -7.04 35.76 37.05
N ALA A 23 -6.51 34.66 37.59
CA ALA A 23 -5.20 34.18 37.24
C ALA A 23 -5.17 33.96 35.72
N VAL A 24 -4.38 34.77 35.01
CA VAL A 24 -4.08 34.56 33.59
C VAL A 24 -3.45 33.17 33.49
N ALA A 25 -4.20 32.21 32.95
CA ALA A 25 -3.68 30.90 32.64
C ALA A 25 -2.46 31.10 31.74
N ALA A 26 -1.27 30.75 32.25
CA ALA A 26 -0.06 30.75 31.44
C ALA A 26 -0.34 29.95 30.17
N ALA A 27 -0.15 30.59 29.01
CA ALA A 27 -0.33 29.94 27.72
C ALA A 27 0.55 28.69 27.70
N ARG A 28 -0.07 27.51 27.57
CA ARG A 28 0.69 26.27 27.32
C ARG A 28 1.59 26.53 26.09
N PRO A 29 2.88 26.18 26.12
CA PRO A 29 3.73 26.29 24.95
C PRO A 29 3.05 25.58 23.76
N LYS A 30 2.94 26.25 22.61
CA LYS A 30 2.47 25.59 21.40
C LYS A 30 3.41 24.42 21.10
N ALA A 31 2.87 23.21 20.97
CA ALA A 31 3.66 22.05 20.58
C ALA A 31 4.29 22.32 19.20
N VAL A 32 5.60 22.06 19.08
CA VAL A 32 6.34 22.23 17.83
C VAL A 32 5.91 21.13 16.87
N ALA A 33 5.51 21.51 15.65
CA ALA A 33 5.22 20.54 14.60
C ALA A 33 6.53 19.95 14.06
N THR A 34 6.70 18.64 14.20
CA THR A 34 7.72 17.85 13.50
C THR A 34 7.07 17.00 12.41
N PRO A 35 7.74 16.74 11.28
CA PRO A 35 7.23 15.79 10.29
C PRO A 35 7.15 14.36 10.86
N PRO A 36 6.05 13.62 10.64
CA PRO A 36 5.96 12.22 11.00
C PRO A 36 6.68 11.34 9.97
N TYR A 37 7.42 10.35 10.46
CA TYR A 37 8.12 9.36 9.64
C TYR A 37 7.76 7.92 10.03
N ALA A 38 7.98 6.98 9.11
CA ALA A 38 7.91 5.55 9.37
C ALA A 38 8.77 5.20 10.59
N SER A 39 8.25 4.33 11.45
CA SER A 39 8.88 4.04 12.74
C SER A 39 9.95 2.98 12.62
N TYR A 40 11.11 3.23 13.22
CA TYR A 40 12.22 2.29 13.25
C TYR A 40 12.89 2.24 14.63
N TRP A 41 13.53 1.11 14.93
CA TRP A 41 14.14 0.83 16.22
C TRP A 41 15.39 -0.04 16.11
N TYR A 42 16.21 0.00 17.16
CA TYR A 42 17.11 -1.09 17.53
C TYR A 42 16.40 -2.04 18.50
N PRO A 43 16.83 -3.31 18.59
CA PRO A 43 16.30 -4.23 19.60
C PRO A 43 16.41 -3.66 21.03
N ASP A 44 17.63 -3.25 21.42
CA ASP A 44 17.87 -2.50 22.67
C ASP A 44 19.15 -1.65 22.57
N SER A 45 20.32 -2.27 22.35
CA SER A 45 21.60 -1.55 22.33
C SER A 45 21.78 -0.67 21.08
N PHE A 46 22.41 0.50 21.24
CA PHE A 46 22.67 1.43 20.16
C PHE A 46 24.09 1.33 19.57
N PRO A 47 24.31 1.88 18.37
CA PRO A 47 25.67 2.14 17.89
C PRO A 47 26.45 3.04 18.85
N SER A 48 27.77 3.06 18.69
CA SER A 48 28.64 3.97 19.43
C SER A 48 28.55 5.38 18.85
N GLY A 49 28.56 6.42 19.70
CA GLY A 49 28.53 7.82 19.28
C GLY A 49 27.12 8.41 19.29
N SER A 50 26.87 9.36 18.39
CA SER A 50 25.58 10.03 18.24
C SER A 50 25.00 9.76 16.86
N PRO A 51 23.66 9.71 16.72
CA PRO A 51 23.03 9.58 15.41
C PRO A 51 23.36 10.77 14.49
N SER A 52 23.45 10.52 13.19
CA SER A 52 23.56 11.58 12.18
C SER A 52 22.30 12.48 12.19
N PRO A 53 22.38 13.72 11.67
CA PRO A 53 21.22 14.60 11.56
C PRO A 53 20.04 13.91 10.86
N GLY A 54 18.84 14.05 11.43
CA GLY A 54 17.61 13.41 10.91
C GLY A 54 17.37 11.96 11.40
N ILE A 55 18.34 11.35 12.08
CA ILE A 55 18.22 10.01 12.66
C ILE A 55 17.93 10.12 14.16
N THR A 56 17.03 9.27 14.66
CA THR A 56 16.73 9.11 16.09
C THR A 56 16.85 7.65 16.46
N TRP A 57 17.81 7.30 17.32
CA TRP A 57 17.91 5.95 17.85
C TRP A 57 16.88 5.70 18.95
N ARG A 58 16.10 4.64 18.80
CA ARG A 58 15.04 4.22 19.73
C ARG A 58 15.16 2.72 20.04
N SER A 59 14.92 2.33 21.28
CA SER A 59 14.88 0.91 21.69
C SER A 59 13.45 0.38 21.57
N LEU A 60 13.26 -0.72 20.84
CA LEU A 60 11.96 -1.38 20.70
C LEU A 60 11.45 -1.87 22.07
N LYS A 61 12.36 -2.31 22.95
CA LYS A 61 12.02 -2.77 24.31
C LYS A 61 11.21 -1.73 25.11
N THR A 62 11.53 -0.46 24.89
CA THR A 62 10.88 0.67 25.57
C THR A 62 9.68 1.25 24.83
N TRP A 63 9.42 0.86 23.58
CA TRP A 63 8.31 1.41 22.81
C TRP A 63 6.96 1.07 23.43
N ARG A 64 6.04 2.03 23.40
CA ARG A 64 4.64 1.91 23.83
C ARG A 64 3.78 2.72 22.89
N ALA A 65 2.68 2.15 22.42
CA ALA A 65 1.74 2.84 21.52
C ALA A 65 1.21 4.16 22.09
N ALA A 66 0.98 4.24 23.41
CA ALA A 66 0.45 5.43 24.07
C ALA A 66 1.42 6.62 24.05
N ASP A 67 2.72 6.36 23.93
CA ASP A 67 3.78 7.37 24.01
C ASP A 67 4.32 7.77 22.62
N ASP A 68 3.79 7.16 21.55
CA ASP A 68 4.25 7.39 20.18
C ASP A 68 3.46 8.55 19.53
N PRO A 69 4.08 9.74 19.36
CA PRO A 69 3.40 10.92 18.81
C PRO A 69 3.10 10.79 17.31
N ASP A 70 3.76 9.87 16.61
CA ASP A 70 3.62 9.67 15.17
C ASP A 70 2.66 8.50 14.84
N LEU A 71 2.24 7.71 15.83
CA LEU A 71 1.37 6.55 15.62
C LEU A 71 0.06 6.89 14.91
N ALA A 72 -0.58 8.02 15.22
CA ALA A 72 -1.82 8.43 14.55
C ALA A 72 -1.64 8.72 13.04
N PHE A 73 -0.40 8.96 12.59
CA PHE A 73 -0.01 9.17 11.20
C PHE A 73 0.49 7.88 10.54
N ASN A 74 0.99 6.93 11.35
CA ASN A 74 1.58 5.65 10.92
C ASN A 74 0.65 4.44 11.03
N ALA A 75 -0.52 4.56 11.66
CA ALA A 75 -1.47 3.47 11.79
C ALA A 75 -2.38 3.33 10.55
N ALA A 76 -2.28 2.19 9.88
CA ALA A 76 -3.18 1.81 8.80
C ALA A 76 -4.63 1.77 9.30
N SER A 77 -5.56 2.15 8.42
CA SER A 77 -7.00 2.23 8.73
C SER A 77 -7.85 1.36 7.81
N VAL A 78 -7.29 0.87 6.71
CA VAL A 78 -7.96 -0.05 5.79
C VAL A 78 -7.69 -1.49 6.25
N PRO A 79 -8.73 -2.31 6.50
CA PRO A 79 -8.55 -3.72 6.82
C PRO A 79 -8.16 -4.54 5.58
N LEU A 80 -7.41 -5.63 5.79
CA LEU A 80 -7.02 -6.57 4.74
C LEU A 80 -8.26 -7.15 4.04
N ALA A 81 -8.44 -6.83 2.76
CA ALA A 81 -9.59 -7.26 1.98
C ALA A 81 -9.50 -8.75 1.58
N ALA A 82 -10.64 -9.44 1.60
CA ALA A 82 -10.74 -10.78 1.07
C ALA A 82 -10.60 -10.77 -0.47
N ARG A 83 -9.89 -11.77 -1.01
CA ARG A 83 -9.63 -11.90 -2.45
C ARG A 83 -10.29 -13.13 -3.03
N PHE A 84 -10.61 -13.07 -4.32
CA PHE A 84 -10.93 -14.24 -5.14
C PHE A 84 -10.02 -14.30 -6.37
N THR A 85 -9.97 -15.48 -7.01
CA THR A 85 -9.24 -15.71 -8.27
C THR A 85 -10.23 -15.81 -9.41
N PRO A 86 -10.23 -14.85 -10.36
CA PRO A 86 -10.95 -14.98 -11.62
C PRO A 86 -10.39 -16.10 -12.49
N THR A 87 -11.10 -16.47 -13.55
CA THR A 87 -10.53 -17.33 -14.60
C THR A 87 -9.26 -16.67 -15.19
N PRO A 88 -8.10 -17.37 -15.25
CA PRO A 88 -6.83 -16.76 -15.66
C PRO A 88 -6.86 -16.03 -17.01
N ALA A 89 -6.14 -14.92 -17.10
CA ALA A 89 -6.07 -14.09 -18.31
C ALA A 89 -5.49 -14.84 -19.53
N ASN A 90 -4.62 -15.82 -19.30
CA ASN A 90 -3.95 -16.62 -20.31
C ASN A 90 -3.74 -18.06 -19.80
N THR A 91 -3.29 -18.97 -20.67
CA THR A 91 -3.12 -20.40 -20.34
C THR A 91 -1.84 -20.75 -19.59
N THR A 92 -0.87 -19.82 -19.49
CA THR A 92 0.39 -20.03 -18.77
C THR A 92 0.28 -19.62 -17.29
N ALA A 93 -0.60 -18.67 -16.96
CA ALA A 93 -0.92 -18.26 -15.60
C ALA A 93 -1.71 -19.36 -14.86
N ARG A 94 -1.21 -19.78 -13.69
CA ARG A 94 -1.77 -20.90 -12.92
C ARG A 94 -2.48 -20.42 -11.65
N SER A 95 -3.70 -20.91 -11.44
CA SER A 95 -4.43 -20.72 -10.17
C SER A 95 -3.93 -21.69 -9.10
N GLY A 96 -3.69 -21.20 -7.89
CA GLY A 96 -3.31 -22.03 -6.74
C GLY A 96 -1.90 -22.64 -6.81
N GLN A 97 -1.06 -22.18 -7.75
CA GLN A 97 0.33 -22.59 -7.86
C GLN A 97 1.24 -21.38 -7.87
N ALA A 98 2.37 -21.49 -7.16
CA ALA A 98 3.27 -20.39 -6.85
C ALA A 98 2.54 -19.20 -6.22
N ARG A 99 3.34 -18.29 -5.70
CA ARG A 99 2.93 -17.01 -5.14
C ARG A 99 4.01 -15.99 -5.49
N ILE A 100 3.70 -14.71 -5.36
CA ILE A 100 4.68 -13.63 -5.53
C ILE A 100 4.86 -12.84 -4.23
N GLN A 101 6.09 -12.80 -3.72
CA GLN A 101 6.49 -11.87 -2.65
C GLN A 101 7.34 -10.75 -3.25
N SER A 102 7.14 -9.53 -2.77
CA SER A 102 7.86 -8.33 -3.22
C SER A 102 8.52 -7.62 -2.04
N LEU A 103 9.85 -7.54 -2.01
CA LEU A 103 10.63 -6.79 -1.00
C LEU A 103 10.97 -5.42 -1.57
N VAL A 104 10.30 -4.38 -1.07
CA VAL A 104 10.34 -3.05 -1.69
C VAL A 104 10.87 -2.01 -0.71
N SER A 105 11.88 -1.25 -1.13
CA SER A 105 12.32 -0.06 -0.41
C SER A 105 11.58 1.17 -0.93
N PHE A 106 10.51 1.57 -0.24
CA PHE A 106 9.72 2.75 -0.61
C PHE A 106 10.41 4.09 -0.23
N GLY A 107 11.51 4.02 0.51
CA GLY A 107 12.29 5.15 0.98
C GLY A 107 13.38 4.70 1.96
N PRO A 108 14.25 5.61 2.42
CA PRO A 108 15.26 5.30 3.45
C PRO A 108 14.63 4.78 4.75
N THR A 109 15.41 4.16 5.64
CA THR A 109 14.87 3.71 6.94
C THR A 109 14.43 4.91 7.78
N SER A 110 15.30 5.92 7.85
CA SER A 110 15.05 7.19 8.52
C SER A 110 14.50 8.22 7.53
N GLY A 111 13.61 9.10 7.99
CA GLY A 111 13.07 10.17 7.13
C GLY A 111 12.07 9.71 6.06
N ASN A 112 11.64 8.44 6.07
CA ASN A 112 10.55 7.96 5.20
C ASN A 112 9.21 8.56 5.64
N PRO A 113 8.57 9.44 4.85
CA PRO A 113 7.36 10.14 5.29
C PRO A 113 6.22 9.18 5.63
N SER A 114 5.56 9.42 6.76
CA SER A 114 4.41 8.59 7.18
C SER A 114 3.24 8.65 6.20
N GLN A 115 3.08 9.76 5.46
CA GLN A 115 1.88 10.06 4.67
C GLN A 115 2.22 10.58 3.27
N GLY A 116 3.28 10.02 2.66
CA GLY A 116 3.75 10.45 1.34
C GLY A 116 4.41 11.83 1.35
N SER A 117 4.62 12.41 0.17
CA SER A 117 5.39 13.66 0.02
C SER A 117 4.99 14.48 -1.21
N ALA A 118 5.50 15.71 -1.29
CA ALA A 118 5.24 16.67 -2.37
C ALA A 118 6.07 16.39 -3.64
N THR A 119 6.04 15.14 -4.12
CA THR A 119 6.63 14.73 -5.40
C THR A 119 5.78 13.65 -6.04
N ALA A 120 5.72 13.64 -7.37
CA ALA A 120 5.08 12.58 -8.15
C ALA A 120 6.08 11.48 -8.55
N ASP A 121 7.37 11.68 -8.28
CA ASP A 121 8.41 10.68 -8.50
C ASP A 121 8.40 9.68 -7.34
N TYR A 122 7.52 8.67 -7.42
CA TYR A 122 7.31 7.68 -6.37
C TYR A 122 7.04 6.29 -6.96
N TYR A 123 7.39 5.23 -6.22
CA TYR A 123 7.09 3.84 -6.60
C TYR A 123 5.62 3.51 -6.27
N ALA A 124 4.71 3.98 -7.12
CA ALA A 124 3.28 3.80 -6.96
C ALA A 124 2.78 2.51 -7.63
N LEU A 125 3.24 1.35 -7.13
CA LEU A 125 2.91 0.01 -7.63
C LEU A 125 1.40 -0.15 -7.93
N THR A 126 1.07 -0.70 -9.10
CA THR A 126 -0.33 -0.94 -9.54
C THR A 126 -0.66 -2.41 -9.80
N HIS A 127 0.33 -3.30 -9.71
CA HIS A 127 0.21 -4.72 -10.06
C HIS A 127 -0.12 -5.64 -8.87
N TRP A 128 -0.83 -5.12 -7.87
CA TRP A 128 -1.21 -5.84 -6.64
C TRP A 128 -1.92 -7.17 -6.89
N ALA A 129 -2.64 -7.29 -7.99
CA ALA A 129 -3.37 -8.50 -8.38
C ALA A 129 -2.45 -9.73 -8.55
N CYS A 130 -1.15 -9.52 -8.80
CA CYS A 130 -0.16 -10.59 -8.90
C CYS A 130 0.57 -10.88 -7.58
N LEU A 131 0.50 -9.98 -6.58
CA LEU A 131 1.23 -10.11 -5.32
C LEU A 131 0.45 -10.96 -4.32
N ASP A 132 1.17 -11.74 -3.53
CA ASP A 132 0.62 -12.49 -2.40
C ASP A 132 1.14 -11.98 -1.06
N GLU A 133 2.31 -11.33 -1.02
CA GLU A 133 2.87 -10.71 0.18
C GLU A 133 3.81 -9.56 -0.19
N LEU A 134 3.72 -8.44 0.52
CA LEU A 134 4.63 -7.32 0.40
C LEU A 134 5.52 -7.27 1.66
N VAL A 135 6.82 -7.09 1.48
CA VAL A 135 7.74 -6.79 2.57
C VAL A 135 8.20 -5.34 2.41
N PHE A 136 7.91 -4.52 3.42
CA PHE A 136 8.40 -3.15 3.49
C PHE A 136 9.88 -3.18 3.88
N TRP A 137 10.72 -3.17 2.85
CA TRP A 137 12.15 -3.38 2.97
C TRP A 137 12.87 -2.13 3.48
N GLY A 138 13.80 -2.34 4.41
CA GLY A 138 14.66 -1.31 4.96
C GLY A 138 15.34 -1.78 6.23
N GLY A 139 15.94 -0.85 6.95
CA GLY A 139 16.82 -1.12 8.08
C GLY A 139 18.28 -0.98 7.67
N SER A 140 19.08 -0.39 8.56
CA SER A 140 20.52 -0.25 8.40
C SER A 140 21.22 -0.12 9.75
N ALA A 141 22.50 -0.48 9.82
CA ALA A 141 23.27 -0.40 11.06
C ALA A 141 23.36 1.02 11.64
N GLY A 142 23.25 2.06 10.81
CA GLY A 142 23.37 3.46 11.23
C GLY A 142 22.04 4.12 11.61
N GLU A 143 20.91 3.60 11.12
CA GLU A 143 19.58 4.19 11.33
C GLU A 143 18.78 3.40 12.39
N GLY A 144 18.57 2.11 12.15
CA GLY A 144 17.72 1.21 12.92
C GLY A 144 17.52 -0.11 12.19
N LEU A 145 17.23 -1.17 12.93
CA LEU A 145 17.22 -2.56 12.43
C LEU A 145 15.82 -3.13 12.24
N ILE A 146 14.85 -2.54 12.91
CA ILE A 146 13.46 -2.98 12.94
C ILE A 146 12.65 -1.84 12.35
N LEU A 147 11.99 -2.05 11.21
CA LEU A 147 11.28 -1.03 10.46
C LEU A 147 9.82 -1.43 10.28
N ALA A 148 8.90 -0.62 10.82
CA ALA A 148 7.48 -0.76 10.58
C ALA A 148 7.08 -0.07 9.24
N PRO A 149 6.17 -0.66 8.45
CA PRO A 149 5.62 0.00 7.27
C PRO A 149 4.92 1.32 7.60
N ASN A 150 4.92 2.27 6.66
CA ASN A 150 4.05 3.44 6.76
C ASN A 150 2.60 3.09 6.38
N ALA A 151 1.64 3.81 6.97
CA ALA A 151 0.22 3.52 6.78
C ALA A 151 -0.28 3.55 5.32
N PRO A 152 0.13 4.52 4.46
CA PRO A 152 -0.33 4.59 3.08
C PRO A 152 -0.09 3.30 2.28
N ILE A 153 1.04 2.63 2.52
CA ILE A 153 1.39 1.40 1.81
C ILE A 153 0.54 0.23 2.30
N VAL A 154 0.39 0.10 3.61
CA VAL A 154 -0.47 -0.91 4.22
C VAL A 154 -1.92 -0.73 3.75
N ASP A 155 -2.42 0.51 3.74
CA ASP A 155 -3.78 0.81 3.30
C ASP A 155 -4.01 0.42 1.83
N ALA A 156 -3.05 0.72 0.96
CA ALA A 156 -3.11 0.37 -0.46
C ALA A 156 -3.07 -1.15 -0.67
N ALA A 157 -2.13 -1.84 -0.02
CA ALA A 157 -1.98 -3.28 -0.10
C ALA A 157 -3.22 -4.00 0.46
N HIS A 158 -3.73 -3.57 1.61
CA HIS A 158 -4.92 -4.12 2.25
C HIS A 158 -6.17 -3.93 1.40
N ARG A 159 -6.35 -2.78 0.76
CA ARG A 159 -7.45 -2.56 -0.20
C ARG A 159 -7.42 -3.59 -1.32
N HIS A 160 -6.23 -3.97 -1.77
CA HIS A 160 -6.01 -5.01 -2.77
C HIS A 160 -5.87 -6.42 -2.19
N GLY A 161 -6.04 -6.60 -0.87
CA GLY A 161 -5.99 -7.88 -0.17
C GLY A 161 -4.60 -8.52 -0.09
N VAL A 162 -3.54 -7.71 -0.15
CA VAL A 162 -2.14 -8.14 -0.01
C VAL A 162 -1.66 -7.83 1.42
N PRO A 163 -1.21 -8.83 2.20
CA PRO A 163 -0.61 -8.59 3.50
C PRO A 163 0.76 -7.91 3.38
N VAL A 164 1.09 -7.07 4.36
CA VAL A 164 2.34 -6.32 4.45
C VAL A 164 3.13 -6.71 5.70
N LEU A 165 4.38 -7.12 5.51
CA LEU A 165 5.33 -7.37 6.58
C LEU A 165 6.26 -6.18 6.78
N GLY A 166 6.52 -5.82 8.03
CA GLY A 166 7.70 -5.02 8.39
C GLY A 166 8.99 -5.83 8.29
N THR A 167 10.14 -5.18 8.44
CA THR A 167 11.45 -5.83 8.34
C THR A 167 12.19 -5.81 9.68
N VAL A 168 12.73 -6.95 10.09
CA VAL A 168 13.80 -7.04 11.09
C VAL A 168 15.08 -7.46 10.36
N PHE A 169 15.99 -6.52 10.15
CA PHE A 169 17.25 -6.74 9.44
C PHE A 169 18.43 -6.65 10.40
N LEU A 170 19.12 -7.77 10.60
CA LEU A 170 20.39 -7.85 11.32
C LEU A 170 21.53 -7.85 10.29
N PRO A 171 22.19 -6.71 10.02
CA PRO A 171 23.04 -6.56 8.85
C PRO A 171 24.29 -7.45 8.89
N PRO A 172 24.92 -7.73 7.74
CA PRO A 172 26.28 -8.28 7.70
C PRO A 172 27.27 -7.40 8.46
N THR A 173 28.31 -8.02 9.02
CA THR A 173 29.39 -7.29 9.71
C THR A 173 30.09 -6.30 8.80
N ALA A 174 30.22 -6.60 7.51
CA ALA A 174 30.76 -5.71 6.48
C ALA A 174 29.98 -4.39 6.33
N TYR A 175 28.70 -4.38 6.69
CA TYR A 175 27.83 -3.21 6.65
C TYR A 175 27.50 -2.69 8.06
N GLY A 176 28.39 -2.93 9.03
CA GLY A 176 28.26 -2.42 10.40
C GLY A 176 27.40 -3.28 11.33
N GLY A 177 26.99 -4.47 10.90
CA GLY A 177 26.28 -5.43 11.72
C GLY A 177 27.03 -5.81 12.99
N ARG A 178 26.33 -5.82 14.13
CA ARG A 178 26.89 -6.17 15.45
C ARG A 178 26.14 -7.35 16.05
N LEU A 179 26.87 -8.42 16.39
CA LEU A 179 26.27 -9.63 16.96
C LEU A 179 25.53 -9.38 18.28
N GLN A 180 25.87 -8.29 18.98
CA GLN A 180 25.14 -7.85 20.17
C GLN A 180 23.64 -7.61 19.86
N TRP A 181 23.30 -7.06 18.71
CA TRP A 181 21.90 -6.81 18.35
C TRP A 181 21.11 -8.11 18.15
N THR A 182 21.75 -9.15 17.60
CA THR A 182 21.16 -10.49 17.54
C THR A 182 20.92 -11.05 18.95
N ARG A 183 21.84 -10.83 19.88
CA ARG A 183 21.70 -11.27 21.29
C ARG A 183 20.61 -10.51 22.02
N ASP A 184 20.51 -9.20 21.81
CA ASP A 184 19.46 -8.36 22.37
C ASP A 184 18.08 -8.82 21.89
N LEU A 185 17.95 -9.09 20.58
CA LEU A 185 16.70 -9.57 19.98
C LEU A 185 16.17 -10.85 20.64
N VAL A 186 17.07 -11.79 20.92
CA VAL A 186 16.74 -13.11 21.49
C VAL A 186 16.93 -13.17 23.01
N GLN A 187 17.02 -12.03 23.69
CA GLN A 187 17.15 -12.02 25.14
C GLN A 187 15.84 -12.51 25.79
N LYS A 188 15.98 -13.40 26.77
CA LYS A 188 14.86 -13.87 27.59
C LYS A 188 14.66 -13.00 28.83
N ASP A 189 13.41 -12.90 29.28
CA ASP A 189 13.10 -12.43 30.63
C ASP A 189 13.28 -13.52 31.69
N SER A 190 13.02 -13.17 32.96
CA SER A 190 13.09 -14.09 34.10
C SER A 190 12.09 -15.24 34.02
N SER A 191 11.04 -15.11 33.21
CA SER A 191 10.01 -16.13 32.99
C SER A 191 10.36 -17.05 31.81
N GLY A 192 11.47 -16.77 31.11
CA GLY A 192 11.95 -17.57 29.98
C GLY A 192 11.32 -17.21 28.63
N HIS A 193 10.52 -16.15 28.57
CA HIS A 193 9.90 -15.63 27.35
C HIS A 193 10.80 -14.64 26.62
N TYR A 194 10.52 -14.36 25.35
CA TYR A 194 11.23 -13.41 24.52
C TYR A 194 10.45 -12.08 24.42
N PRO A 195 10.77 -11.05 25.23
CA PRO A 195 9.93 -9.84 25.30
C PRO A 195 9.85 -9.09 23.97
N LEU A 196 10.91 -9.14 23.16
CA LEU A 196 10.90 -8.49 21.85
C LEU A 196 10.03 -9.22 20.82
N ALA A 197 9.76 -10.51 20.99
CA ALA A 197 8.75 -11.19 20.16
C ALA A 197 7.36 -10.61 20.44
N ALA A 198 7.02 -10.39 21.72
CA ALA A 198 5.77 -9.74 22.10
C ALA A 198 5.69 -8.28 21.62
N GLN A 199 6.81 -7.53 21.67
CA GLN A 199 6.85 -6.16 21.16
C GLN A 199 6.62 -6.07 19.64
N LEU A 200 7.24 -6.95 18.86
CA LEU A 200 7.02 -7.01 17.41
C LEU A 200 5.54 -7.23 17.08
N VAL A 201 4.86 -8.13 17.80
CA VAL A 201 3.42 -8.38 17.63
C VAL A 201 2.58 -7.17 18.05
N ALA A 202 2.97 -6.48 19.13
CA ALA A 202 2.29 -5.28 19.61
C ALA A 202 2.41 -4.10 18.62
N VAL A 203 3.59 -3.89 18.02
CA VAL A 203 3.81 -2.88 16.98
C VAL A 203 2.94 -3.17 15.76
N ALA A 204 2.99 -4.40 15.24
CA ALA A 204 2.17 -4.80 14.09
C ALA A 204 0.67 -4.60 14.35
N ALA A 205 0.19 -4.92 15.55
CA ALA A 205 -1.21 -4.70 15.94
C ALA A 205 -1.57 -3.21 16.06
N ALA A 206 -0.69 -2.38 16.60
CA ALA A 206 -0.96 -0.94 16.79
C ALA A 206 -0.89 -0.15 15.48
N HIS A 207 0.03 -0.52 14.60
CA HIS A 207 0.18 0.09 13.28
C HIS A 207 -0.76 -0.52 12.22
N GLY A 208 -1.31 -1.72 12.47
CA GLY A 208 -2.29 -2.36 11.60
C GLY A 208 -1.69 -3.09 10.39
N PHE A 209 -0.48 -3.66 10.49
CA PHE A 209 0.14 -4.49 9.45
C PHE A 209 0.29 -5.96 9.91
N ASP A 210 0.70 -6.84 8.99
CA ASP A 210 0.42 -8.28 9.10
C ASP A 210 1.57 -9.12 9.65
N GLY A 211 2.67 -8.52 10.11
CA GLY A 211 3.77 -9.24 10.75
C GLY A 211 5.15 -8.89 10.21
N TRP A 212 6.09 -9.84 10.23
CA TRP A 212 7.52 -9.53 10.12
C TRP A 212 8.31 -10.46 9.20
N PHE A 213 9.12 -9.86 8.34
CA PHE A 213 10.21 -10.51 7.62
C PHE A 213 11.49 -10.45 8.46
N LEU A 214 12.08 -11.61 8.76
CA LEU A 214 13.29 -11.73 9.57
C LEU A 214 14.48 -12.04 8.68
N ASN A 215 15.40 -11.08 8.58
CA ASN A 215 16.67 -11.25 7.88
C ASN A 215 17.85 -11.21 8.86
N ALA A 216 18.44 -12.36 9.16
CA ALA A 216 19.53 -12.51 10.11
C ALA A 216 20.88 -12.79 9.41
N GLU A 217 21.62 -11.74 9.04
CA GLU A 217 22.89 -11.85 8.29
C GLU A 217 24.14 -11.50 9.11
N THR A 218 23.99 -11.20 10.40
CA THR A 218 25.14 -10.88 11.25
C THR A 218 25.94 -12.14 11.60
N GLY A 219 27.14 -12.26 11.02
CA GLY A 219 28.07 -13.36 11.30
C GLY A 219 28.66 -13.36 12.72
N GLY A 220 29.33 -14.46 13.08
CA GLY A 220 30.01 -14.65 14.37
C GLY A 220 29.19 -15.34 15.47
N GLY A 221 27.98 -15.81 15.15
CA GLY A 221 27.16 -16.60 16.06
C GLY A 221 27.68 -18.03 16.28
N ASN A 222 27.02 -18.73 17.21
CA ASN A 222 27.32 -20.11 17.58
C ASN A 222 26.03 -20.89 17.81
N THR A 223 26.13 -22.20 18.09
CA THR A 223 24.97 -23.09 18.25
C THR A 223 24.01 -22.63 19.35
N ALA A 224 24.52 -22.02 20.43
CA ALA A 224 23.68 -21.48 21.49
C ALA A 224 22.82 -20.31 20.98
N LEU A 225 23.41 -19.40 20.18
CA LEU A 225 22.67 -18.32 19.55
C LEU A 225 21.70 -18.82 18.47
N GLY A 226 22.09 -19.83 17.69
CA GLY A 226 21.20 -20.53 16.75
C GLY A 226 19.97 -21.12 17.42
N THR A 227 20.17 -21.81 18.54
CA THR A 227 19.09 -22.36 19.37
C THR A 227 18.19 -21.26 19.92
N ALA A 228 18.78 -20.16 20.41
CA ALA A 228 18.02 -19.03 20.93
C ALA A 228 17.20 -18.33 19.85
N MET A 229 17.74 -18.13 18.65
CA MET A 229 17.03 -17.56 17.51
C MET A 229 15.88 -18.45 17.06
N LEU A 230 16.09 -19.77 16.94
CA LEU A 230 15.01 -20.68 16.58
C LEU A 230 13.86 -20.66 17.60
N ALA A 231 14.18 -20.62 18.90
CA ALA A 231 13.17 -20.51 19.94
C ALA A 231 12.47 -19.13 19.94
N PHE A 232 13.19 -18.04 19.64
CA PHE A 232 12.60 -16.72 19.42
C PHE A 232 11.59 -16.74 18.26
N VAL A 233 11.97 -17.30 17.10
CA VAL A 233 11.08 -17.39 15.92
C VAL A 233 9.83 -18.20 16.23
N LYS A 234 9.96 -19.32 16.97
CA LYS A 234 8.81 -20.12 17.42
C LYS A 234 7.85 -19.32 18.32
N GLU A 235 8.39 -18.58 19.28
CA GLU A 235 7.56 -17.76 20.17
C GLU A 235 6.90 -16.61 19.41
N LEU A 236 7.65 -15.90 18.55
CA LEU A 236 7.12 -14.86 17.68
C LEU A 236 5.99 -15.40 16.80
N LYS A 237 6.18 -16.55 16.16
CA LYS A 237 5.16 -17.18 15.31
C LYS A 237 3.89 -17.52 16.09
N ALA A 238 4.04 -18.08 17.30
CA ALA A 238 2.89 -18.41 18.14
C ALA A 238 2.10 -17.17 18.56
N LEU A 239 2.78 -16.10 18.99
CA LEU A 239 2.16 -14.83 19.36
C LEU A 239 1.53 -14.12 18.15
N ALA A 240 2.22 -14.10 17.01
CA ALA A 240 1.76 -13.51 15.77
C ALA A 240 0.47 -14.19 15.27
N ALA A 241 0.45 -15.53 15.24
CA ALA A 241 -0.71 -16.30 14.81
C ALA A 241 -1.97 -15.99 15.64
N ALA A 242 -1.82 -15.76 16.96
CA ALA A 242 -2.92 -15.37 17.84
C ALA A 242 -3.53 -13.99 17.51
N LYS A 243 -2.84 -13.19 16.69
CA LYS A 243 -3.29 -11.88 16.18
C LYS A 243 -3.58 -11.88 14.68
N GLY A 244 -3.53 -13.03 14.02
CA GLY A 244 -3.66 -13.13 12.56
C GLY A 244 -2.43 -12.62 11.79
N GLN A 245 -1.30 -12.45 12.47
CA GLN A 245 -0.03 -11.99 11.88
C GLN A 245 0.84 -13.18 11.43
N ARG A 246 1.87 -12.88 10.63
CA ARG A 246 2.74 -13.84 9.96
C ARG A 246 4.22 -13.52 10.14
N VAL A 247 5.07 -14.52 9.95
CA VAL A 247 6.53 -14.43 10.05
C VAL A 247 7.17 -15.09 8.84
N THR A 248 7.94 -14.33 8.06
CA THR A 248 8.76 -14.88 6.97
C THR A 248 10.22 -14.91 7.38
N TRP A 249 10.92 -16.02 7.15
CA TRP A 249 12.33 -16.19 7.48
C TRP A 249 13.22 -16.14 6.22
N TYR A 250 14.34 -15.42 6.26
CA TYR A 250 15.32 -15.42 5.18
C TYR A 250 16.42 -16.48 5.38
N ASP A 251 16.75 -17.21 4.31
CA ASP A 251 17.81 -18.23 4.25
C ASP A 251 19.22 -17.62 4.42
N ALA A 252 19.60 -17.29 5.66
CA ALA A 252 20.94 -16.79 6.01
C ALA A 252 21.51 -17.47 7.25
N MET A 253 20.96 -17.19 8.45
CA MET A 253 21.43 -17.80 9.70
C MET A 253 20.97 -19.27 9.78
N THR A 254 21.91 -20.19 9.98
CA THR A 254 21.64 -21.62 10.13
C THR A 254 21.26 -21.98 11.57
N VAL A 255 20.77 -23.19 11.79
CA VAL A 255 20.48 -23.73 13.14
C VAL A 255 21.72 -23.76 14.05
N ASN A 256 22.92 -23.75 13.46
CA ASN A 256 24.19 -23.68 14.17
C ASN A 256 24.59 -22.23 14.54
N GLY A 257 23.77 -21.24 14.19
CA GLY A 257 24.00 -19.83 14.45
C GLY A 257 25.05 -19.16 13.58
N THR A 258 25.62 -19.88 12.62
CA THR A 258 26.49 -19.31 11.57
C THR A 258 25.65 -18.77 10.43
N VAL A 259 26.13 -17.72 9.76
CA VAL A 259 25.52 -17.22 8.53
C VAL A 259 26.09 -18.01 7.37
N SER A 260 25.22 -18.77 6.71
CA SER A 260 25.52 -19.52 5.51
C SER A 260 24.21 -19.70 4.76
N TRP A 261 24.06 -18.97 3.67
CA TRP A 261 22.91 -19.09 2.79
C TRP A 261 23.01 -20.36 1.95
N GLN A 262 21.92 -21.12 1.87
CA GLN A 262 21.94 -22.43 1.22
C GLN A 262 21.49 -22.37 -0.24
N GLY A 263 20.70 -21.36 -0.63
CA GLY A 263 20.00 -21.37 -1.92
C GLY A 263 19.07 -22.58 -2.04
N ALA A 264 18.59 -23.09 -0.90
CA ALA A 264 17.84 -24.32 -0.76
C ALA A 264 17.15 -24.39 0.61
N LEU A 265 16.09 -25.19 0.72
CA LEU A 265 15.59 -25.73 1.98
C LEU A 265 16.32 -27.04 2.29
N ASP A 266 17.08 -27.09 3.38
CA ASP A 266 17.92 -28.24 3.71
C ASP A 266 18.04 -28.47 5.24
N SER A 267 18.98 -29.33 5.65
CA SER A 267 19.21 -29.62 7.07
C SER A 267 19.64 -28.42 7.92
N GLN A 268 20.27 -27.40 7.32
CA GLN A 268 20.82 -26.24 8.02
C GLN A 268 19.75 -25.20 8.34
N ASN A 269 18.65 -25.16 7.59
CA ASN A 269 17.60 -24.14 7.77
C ASN A 269 16.16 -24.71 7.90
N GLN A 270 15.94 -26.03 7.72
CA GLN A 270 14.58 -26.62 7.79
C GLN A 270 13.85 -26.34 9.12
N ALA A 271 14.57 -26.21 10.23
CA ALA A 271 13.94 -25.93 11.52
C ALA A 271 13.36 -24.50 11.57
N PHE A 272 14.00 -23.53 10.90
CA PHE A 272 13.46 -22.19 10.75
C PHE A 272 12.28 -22.16 9.80
N PHE A 273 12.33 -22.92 8.69
CA PHE A 273 11.17 -23.10 7.84
C PHE A 273 10.00 -23.63 8.69
N GLN A 274 10.14 -24.72 9.43
CA GLN A 274 9.07 -25.24 10.29
C GLN A 274 8.59 -24.27 11.39
N ALA A 275 9.43 -23.31 11.81
CA ALA A 275 9.10 -22.33 12.84
C ALA A 275 8.42 -21.05 12.30
N ALA A 276 8.49 -20.79 11.00
CA ALA A 276 7.97 -19.58 10.34
C ALA A 276 6.77 -19.90 9.43
N ASP A 277 6.03 -18.87 9.00
CA ASP A 277 4.96 -19.03 8.00
C ASP A 277 5.50 -19.38 6.63
N ASP A 278 6.61 -18.79 6.24
CA ASP A 278 7.19 -18.92 4.91
C ASP A 278 8.72 -18.73 5.00
N MET A 279 9.45 -19.16 3.96
CA MET A 279 10.90 -18.93 3.87
C MET A 279 11.26 -18.31 2.53
N PHE A 280 12.02 -17.21 2.58
CA PHE A 280 12.70 -16.65 1.42
C PHE A 280 14.03 -17.36 1.23
N VAL A 281 14.16 -18.06 0.12
CA VAL A 281 15.36 -18.82 -0.26
C VAL A 281 16.33 -17.87 -0.96
N ASP A 282 17.58 -17.86 -0.51
CA ASP A 282 18.64 -17.00 -1.03
C ASP A 282 18.86 -17.21 -2.55
N PHE A 283 19.40 -16.18 -3.20
CA PHE A 283 19.57 -16.07 -4.65
C PHE A 283 20.44 -17.17 -5.29
N ARG A 284 21.30 -17.87 -4.53
CA ARG A 284 22.24 -18.90 -5.04
C ARG A 284 21.59 -20.27 -5.31
N TRP A 285 20.33 -20.29 -5.65
CA TRP A 285 19.63 -21.54 -5.98
C TRP A 285 19.96 -22.03 -7.40
N SER A 286 19.61 -23.29 -7.67
CA SER A 286 19.65 -23.92 -8.99
C SER A 286 18.38 -24.74 -9.22
N ALA A 287 18.13 -25.19 -10.45
CA ALA A 287 17.01 -26.10 -10.75
C ALA A 287 16.98 -27.33 -9.83
N ALA A 288 18.14 -27.91 -9.53
CA ALA A 288 18.27 -29.07 -8.65
C ALA A 288 17.94 -28.73 -7.19
N THR A 289 18.44 -27.60 -6.67
CA THR A 289 18.20 -27.22 -5.27
C THR A 289 16.77 -26.77 -5.03
N LEU A 290 16.11 -26.09 -5.98
CA LEU A 290 14.69 -25.75 -5.83
C LEU A 290 13.79 -26.98 -5.90
N ALA A 291 14.08 -27.93 -6.81
CA ALA A 291 13.32 -29.18 -6.89
C ALA A 291 13.46 -30.03 -5.61
N SER A 292 14.67 -30.13 -5.05
CA SER A 292 14.88 -30.82 -3.78
C SER A 292 14.22 -30.08 -2.61
N SER A 293 14.24 -28.75 -2.62
CA SER A 293 13.55 -27.91 -1.62
C SER A 293 12.04 -28.13 -1.63
N GLY A 294 11.41 -28.13 -2.80
CA GLY A 294 9.97 -28.43 -2.94
C GLY A 294 9.60 -29.85 -2.50
N THR A 295 10.49 -30.82 -2.72
CA THR A 295 10.33 -32.20 -2.21
C THR A 295 10.46 -32.25 -0.68
N LYS A 296 11.47 -31.57 -0.13
CA LYS A 296 11.73 -31.48 1.30
C LYS A 296 10.58 -30.79 2.03
N ALA A 297 10.02 -29.71 1.49
CA ALA A 297 8.83 -29.07 2.04
C ALA A 297 7.66 -30.07 2.17
N GLY A 298 7.41 -30.87 1.12
CA GLY A 298 6.40 -31.93 1.16
C GLY A 298 6.67 -33.00 2.21
N GLN A 299 7.93 -33.43 2.39
CA GLN A 299 8.32 -34.36 3.47
C GLN A 299 8.09 -33.79 4.87
N LEU A 300 8.14 -32.46 5.01
CA LEU A 300 7.85 -31.74 6.26
C LEU A 300 6.35 -31.44 6.44
N GLY A 301 5.49 -31.92 5.53
CA GLY A 301 4.04 -31.67 5.57
C GLY A 301 3.65 -30.24 5.18
N ARG A 302 4.53 -29.53 4.45
CA ARG A 302 4.39 -28.12 4.10
C ARG A 302 4.31 -27.91 2.60
N GLY A 303 3.76 -26.77 2.19
CA GLY A 303 3.59 -26.43 0.77
C GLY A 303 4.93 -26.02 0.13
N ARG A 304 5.23 -26.52 -1.07
CA ARG A 304 6.39 -26.04 -1.85
C ARG A 304 6.29 -24.54 -2.23
N TYR A 305 5.07 -24.01 -2.25
CA TYR A 305 4.79 -22.60 -2.51
C TYR A 305 4.96 -21.72 -1.27
N GLU A 306 5.32 -22.30 -0.12
CA GLU A 306 5.77 -21.62 1.10
C GLU A 306 7.27 -21.27 1.08
N LEU A 307 7.93 -21.59 -0.03
CA LEU A 307 9.30 -21.21 -0.35
C LEU A 307 9.28 -20.14 -1.45
N TRP A 308 9.85 -18.97 -1.17
CA TRP A 308 10.04 -17.90 -2.15
C TRP A 308 11.46 -18.00 -2.72
N ALA A 309 11.61 -18.47 -3.95
CA ALA A 309 12.91 -18.46 -4.62
C ALA A 309 13.30 -17.00 -4.90
N GLY A 310 14.38 -16.54 -4.26
CA GLY A 310 14.84 -15.17 -4.36
C GLY A 310 15.31 -14.82 -5.76
N VAL A 311 14.84 -13.70 -6.31
CA VAL A 311 15.32 -13.10 -7.55
C VAL A 311 15.77 -11.69 -7.23
N ASP A 312 17.09 -11.45 -7.30
CA ASP A 312 17.67 -10.12 -7.13
C ASP A 312 17.48 -9.32 -8.41
N VAL A 313 16.62 -8.31 -8.35
CA VAL A 313 16.33 -7.41 -9.47
C VAL A 313 16.85 -6.00 -9.22
N GLU A 314 17.59 -5.77 -8.12
CA GLU A 314 17.99 -4.43 -7.67
C GLU A 314 18.82 -3.67 -8.71
N SER A 315 19.71 -4.37 -9.42
CA SER A 315 20.62 -3.75 -10.39
C SER A 315 20.11 -3.81 -11.83
N ASN A 316 19.50 -4.94 -12.23
CA ASN A 316 19.20 -5.23 -13.63
C ASN A 316 17.72 -5.47 -13.93
N GLY A 317 16.84 -5.45 -12.92
CA GLY A 317 15.40 -5.50 -13.18
C GLY A 317 14.95 -6.69 -14.01
N SER A 318 14.14 -6.39 -15.03
CA SER A 318 13.67 -7.38 -16.01
C SER A 318 14.76 -7.91 -16.95
N ASP A 319 15.97 -7.34 -16.94
CA ASP A 319 17.13 -7.82 -17.70
C ASP A 319 17.97 -8.83 -16.90
N THR A 320 17.59 -9.09 -15.64
CA THR A 320 18.22 -10.14 -14.82
C THR A 320 18.04 -11.51 -15.47
N SER A 321 19.14 -12.24 -15.66
CA SER A 321 19.11 -13.61 -16.17
C SER A 321 18.62 -14.56 -15.08
N VAL A 322 17.49 -15.24 -15.33
CA VAL A 322 16.85 -16.16 -14.40
C VAL A 322 16.49 -17.45 -15.14
N ASP A 323 16.82 -18.60 -14.55
CA ASP A 323 16.30 -19.89 -15.03
C ASP A 323 14.83 -20.05 -14.61
N TRP A 324 13.92 -19.47 -15.39
CA TRP A 324 12.49 -19.47 -15.07
C TRP A 324 11.87 -20.87 -15.02
N ASP A 325 12.42 -21.85 -15.73
CA ASP A 325 11.92 -23.22 -15.71
C ASP A 325 12.32 -23.99 -14.45
N ALA A 326 13.29 -23.48 -13.68
CA ALA A 326 13.60 -23.93 -12.33
C ALA A 326 12.56 -23.50 -11.28
N VAL A 327 11.80 -22.42 -11.54
CA VAL A 327 10.86 -21.82 -10.58
C VAL A 327 9.41 -22.00 -11.01
N VAL A 328 9.05 -21.43 -12.17
CA VAL A 328 7.68 -21.32 -12.70
C VAL A 328 7.60 -21.79 -14.17
N PRO A 329 7.91 -23.06 -14.46
CA PRO A 329 7.91 -23.61 -15.82
C PRO A 329 6.54 -23.51 -16.51
N ALA A 330 6.49 -23.08 -17.78
CA ALA A 330 5.23 -22.83 -18.48
C ALA A 330 4.36 -24.10 -18.70
N GLY A 331 5.02 -25.24 -18.95
CA GLY A 331 4.38 -26.49 -19.36
C GLY A 331 4.13 -27.53 -18.26
N LYS A 332 4.55 -27.27 -17.01
CA LYS A 332 4.38 -28.20 -15.87
C LYS A 332 4.02 -27.44 -14.60
N ALA A 333 3.76 -28.15 -13.52
CA ALA A 333 3.46 -27.50 -12.24
C ALA A 333 4.65 -26.67 -11.73
N HIS A 334 4.36 -25.54 -11.09
CA HIS A 334 5.38 -24.66 -10.51
C HIS A 334 6.18 -25.39 -9.42
N ILE A 335 7.45 -25.05 -9.29
CA ILE A 335 8.40 -25.72 -8.38
C ILE A 335 8.39 -25.07 -6.99
N THR A 336 8.42 -23.74 -6.94
CA THR A 336 8.33 -22.92 -5.73
C THR A 336 7.58 -21.63 -6.05
N SER A 337 7.48 -20.71 -5.09
CA SER A 337 7.05 -19.33 -5.31
C SER A 337 8.24 -18.44 -5.70
N ILE A 338 7.98 -17.18 -6.06
CA ILE A 338 9.00 -16.19 -6.44
C ILE A 338 9.05 -15.09 -5.38
N GLY A 339 10.25 -14.73 -4.93
CA GLY A 339 10.49 -13.56 -4.08
C GLY A 339 11.34 -12.53 -4.82
N PHE A 340 10.78 -11.40 -5.22
CA PHE A 340 11.54 -10.31 -5.85
C PHE A 340 12.18 -9.42 -4.80
N TYR A 341 13.50 -9.28 -4.86
CA TYR A 341 14.26 -8.34 -4.05
C TYR A 341 14.47 -7.05 -4.84
N ARG A 342 13.90 -5.94 -4.32
CA ARG A 342 14.02 -4.56 -4.82
C ARG A 342 13.41 -4.27 -6.20
N PRO A 343 12.14 -4.68 -6.47
CA PRO A 343 11.51 -4.39 -7.76
C PRO A 343 11.19 -2.91 -7.97
N GLU A 344 11.35 -2.03 -6.97
CA GLU A 344 11.34 -0.58 -7.22
C GLU A 344 12.48 -0.11 -8.14
N TRP A 345 13.38 -1.01 -8.55
CA TRP A 345 14.22 -0.85 -9.74
C TRP A 345 13.44 -0.27 -10.94
N THR A 346 12.17 -0.66 -11.16
CA THR A 346 11.35 -0.15 -12.28
C THR A 346 11.20 1.36 -12.28
N ARG A 347 11.33 1.99 -11.10
CA ARG A 347 11.46 3.43 -10.95
C ARG A 347 12.93 3.88 -10.96
N ASN A 348 13.78 3.25 -10.15
CA ASN A 348 15.11 3.75 -9.83
C ASN A 348 16.12 3.67 -10.99
N HIS A 349 15.91 2.77 -11.97
CA HIS A 349 16.76 2.68 -13.15
C HIS A 349 16.52 3.82 -14.16
N LEU A 350 15.36 4.50 -14.07
CA LEU A 350 15.03 5.60 -14.96
C LEU A 350 15.94 6.80 -14.67
N PRO A 351 16.44 7.51 -15.70
CA PRO A 351 17.30 8.68 -15.51
C PRO A 351 16.60 9.77 -14.71
N ASP A 352 17.37 10.48 -13.88
CA ASP A 352 16.86 11.65 -13.17
C ASP A 352 16.35 12.70 -14.18
N GLY A 353 15.15 13.22 -13.96
CA GLY A 353 14.45 14.12 -14.89
C GLY A 353 13.66 13.43 -16.00
N GLN A 354 13.75 12.10 -16.16
CA GLN A 354 12.94 11.25 -17.05
C GLN A 354 12.20 10.17 -16.26
N ARG A 355 11.72 10.57 -15.08
CA ARG A 355 11.02 9.70 -14.12
C ARG A 355 9.67 10.31 -13.78
N THR A 356 8.89 10.62 -14.81
CA THR A 356 7.50 11.03 -14.62
C THR A 356 6.66 9.82 -14.18
N PRO A 357 5.45 10.04 -13.63
CA PRO A 357 4.53 8.93 -13.36
C PRO A 357 4.31 8.01 -14.57
N GLY A 358 4.20 8.57 -15.78
CA GLY A 358 4.01 7.78 -17.01
C GLY A 358 5.22 6.90 -17.34
N ASP A 359 6.44 7.44 -17.21
CA ASP A 359 7.67 6.68 -17.46
C ASP A 359 7.81 5.51 -16.49
N PHE A 360 7.54 5.76 -15.21
CA PHE A 360 7.52 4.73 -14.17
C PHE A 360 6.51 3.62 -14.49
N HIS A 361 5.24 3.95 -14.75
CA HIS A 361 4.22 2.95 -15.02
C HIS A 361 4.53 2.13 -16.29
N ALA A 362 5.12 2.73 -17.32
CA ALA A 362 5.56 1.99 -18.50
C ALA A 362 6.66 0.95 -18.20
N ALA A 363 7.62 1.32 -17.34
CA ALA A 363 8.64 0.39 -16.88
C ALA A 363 8.09 -0.70 -15.95
N ASP A 364 7.15 -0.34 -15.07
CA ASP A 364 6.49 -1.28 -14.16
C ASP A 364 5.63 -2.28 -14.95
N ASP A 365 4.85 -1.83 -15.95
CA ASP A 365 4.08 -2.68 -16.86
C ASP A 365 4.98 -3.71 -17.56
N ARG A 366 6.16 -3.29 -18.04
CA ARG A 366 7.15 -4.20 -18.66
C ARG A 366 7.61 -5.30 -17.71
N PHE A 367 7.82 -4.97 -16.43
CA PHE A 367 8.28 -5.90 -15.40
C PHE A 367 7.18 -6.88 -14.98
N TRP A 368 5.96 -6.38 -14.71
CA TRP A 368 4.88 -7.19 -14.13
C TRP A 368 4.04 -7.93 -15.18
N THR A 369 3.91 -7.38 -16.38
CA THR A 369 3.09 -7.92 -17.47
C THR A 369 3.91 -8.53 -18.61
N GLY A 370 5.18 -8.13 -18.77
CA GLY A 370 6.07 -8.63 -19.81
C GLY A 370 6.02 -7.80 -21.09
N ARG A 371 6.80 -8.19 -22.11
CA ARG A 371 7.00 -7.39 -23.34
C ARG A 371 5.72 -7.18 -24.14
N SER A 372 4.73 -8.08 -24.03
CA SER A 372 3.45 -7.94 -24.71
C SER A 372 2.63 -6.76 -24.21
N LEU A 373 2.84 -6.33 -22.95
CA LEU A 373 2.00 -5.35 -22.24
C LEU A 373 0.50 -5.72 -22.27
N ASP A 374 0.22 -7.02 -22.41
CA ASP A 374 -1.10 -7.61 -22.46
C ASP A 374 -1.05 -8.99 -21.78
N PRO A 375 -1.58 -9.12 -20.55
CA PRO A 375 -1.53 -10.37 -19.82
C PRO A 375 -2.45 -11.44 -20.42
N ALA A 376 -3.34 -11.10 -21.36
CA ALA A 376 -4.15 -12.08 -22.08
C ALA A 376 -3.43 -12.63 -23.33
N ARG A 377 -2.35 -11.99 -23.78
CA ARG A 377 -1.54 -12.42 -24.93
C ARG A 377 -0.04 -12.36 -24.60
N PRO A 378 0.45 -13.26 -23.73
CA PRO A 378 1.85 -13.27 -23.34
C PRO A 378 2.79 -13.49 -24.55
N ASP A 379 3.94 -12.81 -24.55
CA ASP A 379 5.03 -13.06 -25.51
C ASP A 379 5.88 -14.23 -25.02
N ALA A 380 5.71 -15.40 -25.64
CA ALA A 380 6.46 -16.61 -25.28
C ALA A 380 7.97 -16.53 -25.60
N SER A 381 8.40 -15.53 -26.37
CA SER A 381 9.82 -15.28 -26.68
C SER A 381 10.49 -14.31 -25.72
N ASP A 382 9.75 -13.78 -24.73
CA ASP A 382 10.30 -12.90 -23.72
C ASP A 382 11.20 -13.70 -22.75
N PRO A 383 12.50 -13.35 -22.62
CA PRO A 383 13.37 -14.00 -21.64
C PRO A 383 12.96 -13.65 -20.21
N TRP A 384 12.23 -12.55 -20.01
CA TRP A 384 11.67 -12.20 -18.72
C TRP A 384 10.28 -12.82 -18.54
N ARG A 385 10.16 -13.80 -17.63
CA ARG A 385 8.87 -14.42 -17.32
C ARG A 385 8.14 -13.60 -16.27
N ALA A 386 7.38 -12.63 -16.75
CA ALA A 386 6.63 -11.71 -15.91
C ALA A 386 5.63 -12.43 -14.97
N PRO A 387 5.34 -11.88 -13.77
CA PRO A 387 4.34 -12.43 -12.85
C PRO A 387 2.97 -12.69 -13.46
N ALA A 388 2.44 -11.77 -14.27
CA ALA A 388 1.12 -11.92 -14.89
C ALA A 388 1.01 -13.09 -15.89
N VAL A 389 2.15 -13.64 -16.35
CA VAL A 389 2.18 -14.83 -17.21
C VAL A 389 2.35 -16.13 -16.44
N SER A 390 2.65 -16.06 -15.13
CA SER A 390 3.01 -17.21 -14.29
C SER A 390 1.94 -17.54 -13.26
N VAL A 391 1.39 -16.53 -12.60
CA VAL A 391 0.37 -16.67 -11.54
C VAL A 391 -0.96 -16.07 -11.99
N ALA A 392 -2.07 -16.67 -11.56
CA ALA A 392 -3.39 -16.10 -11.84
C ALA A 392 -3.62 -14.81 -11.04
N ASP A 393 -4.21 -13.81 -11.70
CA ASP A 393 -4.56 -12.54 -11.07
C ASP A 393 -5.60 -12.72 -9.94
N ARG A 394 -5.63 -11.75 -9.01
CA ARG A 394 -6.59 -11.69 -7.90
C ARG A 394 -7.44 -10.42 -7.98
N SER A 395 -8.63 -10.48 -7.41
CA SER A 395 -9.52 -9.32 -7.27
C SER A 395 -10.18 -9.30 -5.89
N THR A 396 -10.43 -8.08 -5.39
CA THR A 396 -11.20 -7.81 -4.17
C THR A 396 -12.59 -7.25 -4.48
N VAL A 397 -12.89 -6.94 -5.75
CA VAL A 397 -14.14 -6.30 -6.18
C VAL A 397 -15.31 -7.29 -6.10
N SER A 398 -15.93 -7.39 -4.94
CA SER A 398 -16.89 -8.45 -4.60
C SER A 398 -18.18 -7.96 -3.92
N SER A 399 -18.36 -6.65 -3.82
CA SER A 399 -19.54 -6.03 -3.19
C SER A 399 -19.85 -4.67 -3.78
N VAL A 400 -21.13 -4.27 -3.71
CA VAL A 400 -21.64 -2.95 -4.11
C VAL A 400 -21.84 -2.10 -2.83
N PRO A 401 -21.51 -0.79 -2.84
CA PRO A 401 -20.96 -0.02 -3.95
C PRO A 401 -19.49 -0.35 -4.24
N PHE A 402 -19.09 -0.13 -5.49
CA PHE A 402 -17.71 -0.16 -5.95
C PHE A 402 -17.46 1.06 -6.83
N ALA A 403 -16.36 1.78 -6.63
CA ALA A 403 -15.95 2.82 -7.57
C ALA A 403 -14.43 3.00 -7.66
N SER A 404 -13.97 3.40 -8.84
CA SER A 404 -12.58 3.75 -9.10
C SER A 404 -12.53 4.98 -10.00
N VAL A 405 -11.75 5.98 -9.62
CA VAL A 405 -11.42 7.15 -10.45
C VAL A 405 -10.03 7.01 -11.08
N PHE A 406 -9.47 5.80 -11.00
CA PHE A 406 -8.15 5.44 -11.52
C PHE A 406 -7.02 6.27 -10.90
N ASN A 407 -7.17 6.66 -9.64
CA ASN A 407 -6.12 7.31 -8.89
C ASN A 407 -5.01 6.29 -8.58
N THR A 408 -3.82 6.50 -9.12
CA THR A 408 -2.66 5.62 -8.94
C THR A 408 -1.93 5.85 -7.61
N GLY A 409 -2.35 6.82 -6.79
CA GLY A 409 -1.71 7.16 -5.52
C GLY A 409 -0.59 8.19 -5.64
N HIS A 410 -0.38 8.73 -6.84
CA HIS A 410 0.46 9.90 -7.09
C HIS A 410 -0.03 10.69 -8.30
N GLY A 411 0.46 11.91 -8.47
CA GLY A 411 0.08 12.73 -9.61
C GLY A 411 0.86 14.03 -9.70
N LEU A 412 0.90 14.59 -10.91
CA LEU A 412 1.51 15.90 -11.16
C LEU A 412 0.64 17.05 -10.64
N ARG A 413 -0.67 16.80 -10.50
CA ARG A 413 -1.70 17.71 -10.00
C ARG A 413 -2.76 16.91 -9.26
N TRP A 414 -3.63 17.59 -8.53
CA TRP A 414 -4.84 17.01 -7.99
C TRP A 414 -6.07 17.61 -8.67
N TYR A 415 -6.96 16.74 -9.16
CA TYR A 415 -8.20 17.10 -9.83
C TYR A 415 -9.41 16.81 -8.94
N GLU A 416 -10.42 17.67 -8.99
CA GLU A 416 -11.78 17.44 -8.50
C GLU A 416 -12.76 17.86 -9.60
N ASP A 417 -13.64 16.94 -9.98
CA ASP A 417 -14.65 17.15 -11.04
C ASP A 417 -14.05 17.68 -12.37
N GLY A 418 -12.86 17.19 -12.72
CA GLY A 418 -12.11 17.58 -13.91
C GLY A 418 -11.36 18.91 -13.79
N ALA A 419 -11.45 19.61 -12.65
CA ALA A 419 -10.75 20.87 -12.41
C ALA A 419 -9.54 20.68 -11.49
N VAL A 420 -8.44 21.38 -11.76
CA VAL A 420 -7.25 21.37 -10.92
C VAL A 420 -7.52 22.14 -9.61
N THR A 421 -7.47 21.46 -8.47
CA THR A 421 -7.56 22.11 -7.13
C THR A 421 -6.23 22.14 -6.39
N SER A 422 -5.20 21.46 -6.92
CA SER A 422 -3.79 21.67 -6.57
C SER A 422 -2.91 21.43 -7.79
N ASP A 423 -2.02 22.37 -8.07
CA ASP A 423 -1.02 22.29 -9.14
C ASP A 423 0.30 21.67 -8.67
N ALA A 424 0.40 21.31 -7.40
CA ALA A 424 1.59 20.69 -6.82
C ALA A 424 1.63 19.17 -7.10
N PRO A 425 2.82 18.62 -7.39
CA PRO A 425 3.00 17.17 -7.48
C PRO A 425 2.89 16.52 -6.09
N TRP A 426 2.41 15.29 -6.05
CA TRP A 426 2.13 14.60 -4.79
C TRP A 426 2.21 13.07 -4.94
N ASN A 427 2.50 12.39 -3.84
CA ASN A 427 2.27 10.96 -3.67
C ASN A 427 1.64 10.70 -2.29
N HIS A 428 0.70 9.76 -2.23
CA HIS A 428 0.14 9.19 -1.02
C HIS A 428 -0.57 7.88 -1.40
N LEU A 429 0.12 6.74 -1.31
CA LEU A 429 -0.38 5.46 -1.84
C LEU A 429 -1.71 5.00 -1.20
N GLY A 430 -2.01 5.40 0.03
CA GLY A 430 -3.30 5.11 0.69
C GLY A 430 -4.51 5.69 -0.05
N LEU A 431 -4.32 6.68 -0.93
CA LEU A 431 -5.35 7.25 -1.81
C LEU A 431 -5.52 6.47 -3.13
N GLN A 432 -4.65 5.50 -3.41
CA GLN A 432 -4.74 4.67 -4.60
C GLN A 432 -6.06 3.89 -4.62
N ASP A 433 -6.68 3.84 -5.79
CA ASP A 433 -7.92 3.11 -6.02
C ASP A 433 -7.67 1.62 -6.20
N LEU A 434 -8.74 0.83 -6.21
CA LEU A 434 -8.71 -0.47 -6.86
C LEU A 434 -8.52 -0.23 -8.36
N LEU A 435 -7.34 -0.60 -8.87
CA LEU A 435 -7.00 -0.45 -10.29
C LEU A 435 -7.30 -1.74 -11.07
N PRO A 436 -7.49 -1.66 -12.40
CA PRO A 436 -7.65 -2.84 -13.26
C PRO A 436 -6.57 -3.90 -13.00
N SER A 437 -6.95 -5.16 -12.74
CA SER A 437 -5.95 -6.22 -12.46
C SER A 437 -5.13 -6.62 -13.68
N ARG A 438 -5.64 -6.36 -14.89
CA ARG A 438 -5.06 -6.77 -16.17
C ARG A 438 -4.72 -5.52 -17.00
N GLN A 439 -3.50 -5.03 -16.85
CA GLN A 439 -2.99 -3.79 -17.46
C GLN A 439 -2.09 -4.14 -18.69
N TRP A 440 -2.55 -4.08 -19.94
CA TRP A 440 -3.94 -3.93 -20.39
C TRP A 440 -4.36 -5.06 -21.32
N ALA A 441 -5.37 -5.83 -20.89
CA ALA A 441 -5.99 -6.85 -21.74
C ALA A 441 -6.91 -6.18 -22.78
N VAL A 442 -6.47 -6.21 -24.04
CA VAL A 442 -7.20 -5.59 -25.16
C VAL A 442 -7.59 -6.62 -26.22
N ARG A 443 -8.88 -6.72 -26.50
CA ARG A 443 -9.45 -7.65 -27.48
C ARG A 443 -9.92 -6.89 -28.70
N THR A 444 -9.24 -7.13 -29.81
CA THR A 444 -9.62 -6.64 -31.13
C THR A 444 -9.16 -7.65 -32.18
N ALA A 445 -9.90 -7.72 -33.30
CA ALA A 445 -9.51 -8.43 -34.51
C ALA A 445 -8.71 -7.55 -35.49
N GLY A 446 -8.57 -6.26 -35.17
CA GLY A 446 -7.86 -5.28 -35.99
C GLY A 446 -6.66 -4.68 -35.26
N ARG A 447 -6.36 -3.41 -35.57
CA ARG A 447 -5.26 -2.66 -34.94
C ARG A 447 -5.55 -2.43 -33.45
N ARG A 448 -4.59 -2.80 -32.59
CA ARG A 448 -4.66 -2.61 -31.13
C ARG A 448 -4.36 -1.15 -30.77
N PRO A 449 -5.28 -0.42 -30.09
CA PRO A 449 -4.96 0.89 -29.54
C PRO A 449 -4.01 0.76 -28.33
N SER A 450 -3.29 1.82 -28.00
CA SER A 450 -2.61 1.91 -26.71
C SER A 450 -3.62 2.18 -25.59
N VAL A 451 -3.35 1.62 -24.42
CA VAL A 451 -4.09 1.88 -23.18
C VAL A 451 -3.05 2.13 -22.09
N SER A 452 -3.21 3.20 -21.32
CA SER A 452 -2.32 3.53 -20.22
C SER A 452 -3.04 4.37 -19.17
N PHE A 453 -2.48 4.43 -17.96
CA PHE A 453 -2.77 5.57 -17.10
C PHE A 453 -2.23 6.86 -17.74
N ASP A 454 -2.94 7.97 -17.55
CA ASP A 454 -2.56 9.28 -18.04
C ASP A 454 -2.64 10.31 -16.93
N PHE A 455 -1.59 11.14 -16.85
CA PHE A 455 -1.35 12.11 -15.79
C PHE A 455 -1.48 13.56 -16.29
N ALA A 456 -1.82 13.74 -17.57
CA ALA A 456 -2.01 15.06 -18.15
C ALA A 456 -3.36 15.66 -17.74
N ASP A 457 -4.36 14.82 -17.49
CA ASP A 457 -5.71 15.22 -17.08
C ASP A 457 -6.43 14.07 -16.35
N ALA A 458 -7.32 14.40 -15.40
CA ALA A 458 -8.09 13.41 -14.63
C ALA A 458 -9.44 13.98 -14.18
N TRP A 459 -10.41 13.11 -13.92
CA TRP A 459 -11.68 13.53 -13.31
C TRP A 459 -11.51 13.84 -11.82
N ARG A 460 -10.82 12.94 -11.10
CA ARG A 460 -10.53 13.10 -9.68
C ARG A 460 -9.18 12.46 -9.33
N GLY A 461 -8.43 13.04 -8.40
CA GLY A 461 -7.14 12.50 -7.98
C GLY A 461 -6.01 12.90 -8.93
N GLY A 462 -5.11 11.97 -9.26
CA GLY A 462 -3.87 12.27 -10.01
C GLY A 462 -3.80 11.70 -11.43
N SER A 463 -4.73 10.82 -11.81
CA SER A 463 -4.65 10.07 -13.06
C SER A 463 -6.03 9.66 -13.60
N SER A 464 -6.09 9.38 -14.89
CA SER A 464 -7.21 8.73 -15.58
C SER A 464 -6.68 7.59 -16.46
N VAL A 465 -7.56 6.87 -17.16
CA VAL A 465 -7.17 5.91 -18.21
C VAL A 465 -7.36 6.54 -19.58
N LEU A 466 -6.37 6.39 -20.45
CA LEU A 466 -6.41 6.88 -21.83
C LEU A 466 -6.32 5.71 -22.81
N VAL A 467 -7.27 5.65 -23.74
CA VAL A 467 -7.23 4.77 -24.91
C VAL A 467 -6.95 5.62 -26.14
N ALA A 468 -5.83 5.35 -26.84
CA ALA A 468 -5.40 6.13 -27.99
C ALA A 468 -4.94 5.25 -29.17
N GLY A 469 -5.21 5.69 -30.40
CA GLY A 469 -4.73 5.02 -31.61
C GLY A 469 -5.75 5.05 -32.75
N GLU A 470 -5.58 4.20 -33.75
CA GLU A 470 -6.48 4.13 -34.91
C GLU A 470 -7.05 2.71 -35.09
N PRO A 471 -7.94 2.26 -34.19
CA PRO A 471 -8.57 0.96 -34.36
C PRO A 471 -9.45 0.95 -35.62
N ASP A 472 -9.25 -0.05 -36.48
CA ASP A 472 -10.06 -0.32 -37.68
C ASP A 472 -11.14 -1.39 -37.45
N ARG A 473 -11.15 -1.99 -36.25
CA ARG A 473 -12.17 -2.90 -35.73
C ARG A 473 -12.49 -2.51 -34.28
N PRO A 474 -13.66 -2.90 -33.74
CA PRO A 474 -13.97 -2.65 -32.34
C PRO A 474 -12.87 -3.17 -31.41
N ALA A 475 -12.46 -2.34 -30.46
CA ALA A 475 -11.50 -2.67 -29.43
C ALA A 475 -12.20 -2.75 -28.07
N VAL A 476 -12.08 -3.89 -27.40
CA VAL A 476 -12.61 -4.12 -26.06
C VAL A 476 -11.45 -4.03 -25.07
N VAL A 477 -11.59 -3.17 -24.06
CA VAL A 477 -10.66 -3.08 -22.93
C VAL A 477 -11.32 -3.76 -21.74
N ASP A 478 -10.74 -4.86 -21.27
CA ASP A 478 -11.16 -5.52 -20.04
C ASP A 478 -10.69 -4.66 -18.85
N LEU A 479 -11.59 -4.26 -17.95
CA LEU A 479 -11.26 -3.35 -16.83
C LEU A 479 -11.20 -4.10 -15.49
N TYR A 480 -12.28 -4.77 -15.10
CA TYR A 480 -12.35 -5.44 -13.79
C TYR A 480 -12.92 -6.83 -13.90
N ALA A 481 -12.28 -7.80 -13.24
CA ALA A 481 -12.90 -9.05 -12.86
C ALA A 481 -13.57 -8.85 -11.49
N THR A 482 -14.84 -9.23 -11.37
CA THR A 482 -15.69 -8.83 -10.24
C THR A 482 -16.56 -9.98 -9.72
N ARG A 483 -17.19 -9.78 -8.56
CA ARG A 483 -18.32 -10.58 -8.05
C ARG A 483 -19.38 -9.66 -7.47
N LEU A 484 -19.95 -8.78 -8.29
CA LEU A 484 -20.91 -7.77 -7.84
C LEU A 484 -22.35 -8.26 -8.03
N PRO A 485 -23.15 -8.45 -6.96
CA PRO A 485 -24.54 -8.84 -7.11
C PRO A 485 -25.34 -7.76 -7.83
N ILE A 486 -26.25 -8.18 -8.71
CA ILE A 486 -27.17 -7.30 -9.44
C ILE A 486 -28.51 -7.25 -8.71
N THR A 487 -28.99 -6.04 -8.44
CA THR A 487 -30.34 -5.74 -7.96
C THR A 487 -31.12 -4.97 -9.03
N ALA A 488 -32.43 -4.78 -8.80
CA ALA A 488 -33.27 -3.95 -9.68
C ALA A 488 -32.81 -2.47 -9.78
N ASN A 489 -32.03 -2.00 -8.80
CA ASN A 489 -31.55 -0.62 -8.73
C ASN A 489 -30.09 -0.47 -9.19
N THR A 490 -29.41 -1.57 -9.53
CA THR A 490 -27.98 -1.52 -9.88
C THR A 490 -27.78 -0.74 -11.18
N VAL A 491 -26.91 0.26 -11.09
CA VAL A 491 -26.41 1.02 -12.23
C VAL A 491 -24.89 0.94 -12.29
N VAL A 492 -24.38 1.03 -13.51
CA VAL A 492 -22.97 1.26 -13.78
C VAL A 492 -22.81 2.66 -14.34
N GLU A 493 -21.91 3.45 -13.79
CA GLU A 493 -21.61 4.80 -14.27
C GLU A 493 -20.20 4.84 -14.84
N LEU A 494 -20.06 5.46 -16.02
CA LEU A 494 -18.78 5.75 -16.62
C LEU A 494 -18.61 7.27 -16.65
N THR A 495 -17.56 7.79 -16.03
CA THR A 495 -17.14 9.18 -16.17
C THR A 495 -16.06 9.27 -17.22
N HIS A 496 -16.35 9.89 -18.36
CA HIS A 496 -15.50 9.80 -19.54
C HIS A 496 -15.56 11.04 -20.42
N ARG A 497 -14.62 11.13 -21.37
CA ARG A 497 -14.52 12.20 -22.37
C ARG A 497 -13.89 11.67 -23.65
N THR A 498 -14.40 12.10 -24.80
CA THR A 498 -13.74 11.88 -26.09
C THR A 498 -12.91 13.11 -26.45
N ASP A 499 -11.58 13.00 -26.39
CA ASP A 499 -10.64 14.09 -26.71
C ASP A 499 -10.49 14.27 -28.24
N ALA A 500 -10.54 13.18 -29.01
CA ALA A 500 -10.44 13.21 -30.47
C ALA A 500 -11.13 12.01 -31.14
N GLY A 501 -11.67 12.25 -32.33
CA GLY A 501 -12.37 11.25 -33.14
C GLY A 501 -13.87 11.13 -32.85
N GLN A 502 -14.57 10.41 -33.71
CA GLN A 502 -15.92 9.92 -33.42
C GLN A 502 -15.79 8.51 -32.83
N VAL A 503 -16.29 8.31 -31.61
CA VAL A 503 -16.15 7.05 -30.87
C VAL A 503 -17.52 6.61 -30.38
N ASN A 504 -17.97 5.45 -30.86
CA ASN A 504 -19.11 4.74 -30.28
C ASN A 504 -18.60 3.94 -29.08
N ILE A 505 -19.24 4.16 -27.93
CA ILE A 505 -18.85 3.56 -26.65
C ILE A 505 -19.96 2.63 -26.19
N GLU A 506 -19.58 1.43 -25.77
CA GLU A 506 -20.49 0.50 -25.11
C GLU A 506 -19.84 -0.01 -23.83
N LEU A 507 -20.63 -0.08 -22.76
CA LEU A 507 -20.27 -0.79 -21.55
C LEU A 507 -20.35 -2.30 -21.81
N ALA A 508 -19.28 -3.01 -21.47
CA ALA A 508 -19.21 -4.47 -21.54
C ALA A 508 -19.50 -5.06 -20.16
N VAL A 509 -20.54 -5.88 -20.05
CA VAL A 509 -20.94 -6.52 -18.78
C VAL A 509 -21.06 -8.02 -18.98
N ALA A 510 -20.30 -8.81 -18.22
CA ALA A 510 -20.43 -10.27 -18.22
C ALA A 510 -21.03 -10.73 -16.90
N THR A 511 -22.10 -11.53 -16.95
CA THR A 511 -22.75 -12.14 -15.78
C THR A 511 -22.33 -13.60 -15.54
N ALA A 512 -21.27 -14.03 -16.21
CA ALA A 512 -20.63 -15.33 -16.03
C ALA A 512 -19.12 -15.19 -16.25
N GLU A 513 -18.35 -16.08 -15.64
CA GLU A 513 -16.91 -16.19 -15.88
C GLU A 513 -16.60 -16.58 -17.33
N PRO A 514 -15.40 -16.27 -17.84
CA PRO A 514 -14.90 -16.84 -19.09
C PRO A 514 -14.94 -18.37 -19.08
N SER A 515 -15.15 -18.99 -20.24
CA SER A 515 -15.24 -20.46 -20.39
C SER A 515 -13.96 -21.22 -20.04
N GLY A 516 -12.83 -20.52 -19.97
CA GLY A 516 -11.54 -21.07 -19.61
C GLY A 516 -10.45 -20.00 -19.66
N ALA A 517 -9.24 -20.39 -19.25
CA ALA A 517 -8.07 -19.51 -19.27
C ALA A 517 -7.82 -18.97 -20.70
N GLY A 518 -7.59 -17.66 -20.84
CA GLY A 518 -7.42 -17.00 -22.15
C GLY A 518 -8.72 -16.63 -22.88
N ALA A 519 -9.86 -17.23 -22.51
CA ALA A 519 -11.13 -16.94 -23.15
C ALA A 519 -11.62 -15.52 -22.85
N ALA A 520 -12.43 -14.96 -23.76
CA ALA A 520 -13.10 -13.69 -23.50
C ALA A 520 -14.24 -13.89 -22.50
N PRO A 521 -14.48 -12.93 -21.59
CA PRO A 521 -15.73 -12.89 -20.84
C PRO A 521 -16.93 -12.84 -21.80
N PRO A 522 -18.06 -13.50 -21.46
CA PRO A 522 -19.27 -13.49 -22.27
C PRO A 522 -20.02 -12.17 -22.11
N TYR A 523 -19.48 -11.10 -22.70
CA TYR A 523 -20.01 -9.75 -22.55
C TYR A 523 -21.35 -9.54 -23.26
N THR A 524 -22.25 -8.87 -22.54
CA THR A 524 -23.37 -8.11 -23.10
C THR A 524 -22.92 -6.65 -23.28
N TRP A 525 -23.33 -6.04 -24.38
CA TRP A 525 -22.94 -4.67 -24.75
C TRP A 525 -24.11 -3.72 -24.52
N LEU A 526 -23.88 -2.68 -23.72
CA LEU A 526 -24.88 -1.66 -23.40
C LEU A 526 -24.38 -0.30 -23.92
N PRO A 527 -25.16 0.42 -24.75
CA PRO A 527 -24.71 1.68 -25.33
C PRO A 527 -24.46 2.75 -24.26
N VAL A 528 -23.44 3.56 -24.48
CA VAL A 528 -23.04 4.67 -23.61
C VAL A 528 -23.04 5.96 -24.43
N THR A 529 -23.72 6.98 -23.93
CA THR A 529 -23.73 8.31 -24.53
C THR A 529 -22.36 8.97 -24.40
N SER A 530 -21.93 9.71 -25.42
CA SER A 530 -20.64 10.39 -25.45
C SER A 530 -20.75 11.84 -25.91
N ALA A 531 -19.79 12.66 -25.49
CA ALA A 531 -19.66 14.09 -25.72
C ALA A 531 -18.19 14.52 -25.57
N GLY A 532 -17.86 15.73 -26.05
CA GLY A 532 -16.50 16.27 -26.04
C GLY A 532 -16.03 16.86 -24.70
N THR A 533 -16.86 16.80 -23.64
CA THR A 533 -16.53 17.25 -22.29
C THR A 533 -16.59 16.09 -21.32
N TRP A 534 -15.98 16.25 -20.13
CA TRP A 534 -16.19 15.31 -19.04
C TRP A 534 -17.69 15.15 -18.77
N GLN A 535 -18.15 13.90 -18.71
CA GLN A 535 -19.53 13.58 -18.39
C GLN A 535 -19.60 12.24 -17.66
N THR A 536 -20.64 12.06 -16.86
CA THR A 536 -20.96 10.78 -16.24
C THR A 536 -22.19 10.19 -16.92
N SER A 537 -22.02 9.05 -17.58
CA SER A 537 -23.09 8.29 -18.22
C SER A 537 -23.55 7.16 -17.29
N THR A 538 -24.82 7.16 -16.90
CA THR A 538 -25.42 6.13 -16.04
C THR A 538 -26.13 5.07 -16.90
N VAL A 539 -25.68 3.82 -16.82
CA VAL A 539 -26.22 2.68 -17.54
C VAL A 539 -26.94 1.76 -16.57
N ARG A 540 -28.24 1.52 -16.79
CA ARG A 540 -28.99 0.49 -16.04
C ARG A 540 -28.68 -0.89 -16.61
N LEU A 541 -28.50 -1.88 -15.74
CA LEU A 541 -28.29 -3.28 -16.14
C LEU A 541 -29.62 -3.99 -16.44
N ALA A 542 -30.53 -3.33 -17.19
CA ALA A 542 -31.86 -3.83 -17.46
C ALA A 542 -31.81 -5.16 -18.22
N GLY A 543 -32.56 -6.16 -17.73
CA GLY A 543 -32.58 -7.51 -18.32
C GLY A 543 -31.41 -8.41 -17.90
N LEU A 544 -30.43 -7.89 -17.16
CA LEU A 544 -29.38 -8.69 -16.54
C LEU A 544 -29.76 -9.04 -15.09
N SER A 545 -29.32 -10.21 -14.63
CA SER A 545 -29.53 -10.68 -13.26
C SER A 545 -28.35 -11.55 -12.80
N GLY A 546 -28.32 -11.91 -11.52
CA GLY A 546 -27.22 -12.68 -10.94
C GLY A 546 -26.07 -11.77 -10.51
N THR A 547 -24.85 -12.10 -10.93
CA THR A 547 -23.62 -11.45 -10.47
C THR A 547 -22.83 -10.94 -11.67
N VAL A 548 -22.32 -9.71 -11.63
CA VAL A 548 -21.34 -9.22 -12.59
C VAL A 548 -19.98 -9.86 -12.28
N HIS A 549 -19.47 -10.60 -13.26
CA HIS A 549 -18.17 -11.28 -13.23
C HIS A 549 -17.07 -10.52 -13.95
N ALA A 550 -17.41 -9.70 -14.94
CA ALA A 550 -16.46 -8.80 -15.58
C ALA A 550 -17.11 -7.52 -16.08
N LEU A 551 -16.34 -6.43 -16.02
CA LEU A 551 -16.65 -5.12 -16.58
C LEU A 551 -15.55 -4.69 -17.55
N GLY A 552 -15.95 -4.07 -18.64
CA GLY A 552 -15.04 -3.50 -19.63
C GLY A 552 -15.73 -2.43 -20.47
N VAL A 553 -15.03 -1.95 -21.49
CA VAL A 553 -15.58 -1.01 -22.47
C VAL A 553 -15.24 -1.45 -23.88
N ARG A 554 -16.19 -1.30 -24.80
CA ARG A 554 -15.98 -1.49 -26.24
C ARG A 554 -15.99 -0.14 -26.92
N LEU A 555 -14.92 0.15 -27.65
CA LEU A 555 -14.76 1.36 -28.43
C LEU A 555 -14.76 0.99 -29.92
N THR A 556 -15.61 1.69 -30.69
CA THR A 556 -15.67 1.54 -32.14
C THR A 556 -15.51 2.92 -32.77
N ALA A 557 -14.56 3.08 -33.69
CA ALA A 557 -14.42 4.28 -34.51
C ALA A 557 -15.26 4.14 -35.79
N PRO A 558 -16.43 4.78 -35.90
CA PRO A 558 -17.27 4.65 -37.09
C PRO A 558 -16.55 5.25 -38.30
N GLY A 559 -16.37 4.47 -39.36
CA GLY A 559 -15.62 4.89 -40.55
C GLY A 559 -14.09 4.83 -40.43
N GLY A 560 -13.56 4.37 -39.28
CA GLY A 560 -12.13 4.39 -38.97
C GLY A 560 -11.65 5.78 -38.53
N GLY A 561 -10.35 5.89 -38.21
CA GLY A 561 -9.71 7.14 -37.79
C GLY A 561 -9.22 7.13 -36.34
N PRO A 562 -8.72 8.27 -35.84
CA PRO A 562 -8.14 8.36 -34.51
C PRO A 562 -9.22 8.21 -33.43
N VAL A 563 -8.91 7.43 -32.41
CA VAL A 563 -9.60 7.38 -31.13
C VAL A 563 -8.66 7.99 -30.11
N ARG A 564 -9.12 8.99 -29.37
CA ARG A 564 -8.51 9.42 -28.12
C ARG A 564 -9.63 9.57 -27.09
N TRP A 565 -9.84 8.52 -26.31
CA TRP A 565 -10.92 8.44 -25.35
C TRP A 565 -10.38 8.25 -23.93
N ARG A 566 -10.92 9.01 -22.99
CA ARG A 566 -10.44 9.08 -21.61
C ARG A 566 -11.53 8.61 -20.65
N LEU A 567 -11.16 7.73 -19.74
CA LEU A 567 -12.00 7.23 -18.67
C LEU A 567 -11.47 7.74 -17.33
N GLY A 568 -12.24 8.62 -16.69
CA GLY A 568 -11.93 9.23 -15.40
C GLY A 568 -12.65 8.59 -14.22
N GLY A 569 -13.62 7.71 -14.46
CA GLY A 569 -14.28 6.98 -13.39
C GLY A 569 -15.14 5.81 -13.87
N LEU A 570 -15.21 4.76 -13.05
CA LEU A 570 -16.16 3.66 -13.17
C LEU A 570 -16.78 3.40 -11.80
N THR A 571 -18.11 3.36 -11.75
CA THR A 571 -18.88 3.15 -10.51
C THR A 571 -19.93 2.08 -10.72
N VAL A 572 -20.14 1.21 -9.73
CA VAL A 572 -21.27 0.28 -9.64
C VAL A 572 -21.98 0.53 -8.31
N ARG A 573 -23.27 0.86 -8.37
CA ARG A 573 -24.04 1.22 -7.17
C ARG A 573 -25.53 0.90 -7.31
N ASP A 574 -26.19 0.66 -6.19
CA ASP A 574 -27.65 0.64 -6.09
C ASP A 574 -28.20 1.99 -5.63
N THR A 575 -27.47 2.65 -4.72
CA THR A 575 -27.81 3.95 -4.13
C THR A 575 -26.55 4.78 -3.97
N ALA A 576 -26.70 6.08 -3.78
CA ALA A 576 -25.59 6.98 -3.46
C ALA A 576 -25.90 7.68 -2.14
N THR A 577 -25.13 7.37 -1.09
CA THR A 577 -25.27 7.99 0.24
C THR A 577 -23.95 8.61 0.65
N ALA A 578 -23.96 9.91 0.94
CA ALA A 578 -22.76 10.61 1.41
C ALA A 578 -22.37 10.14 2.82
N PRO A 579 -21.06 10.05 3.12
CA PRO A 579 -20.61 9.74 4.48
C PRO A 579 -21.01 10.85 5.46
N ALA A 580 -21.10 10.49 6.74
CA ALA A 580 -21.24 11.47 7.82
C ALA A 580 -19.98 12.35 7.90
N ALA A 581 -20.10 13.54 8.48
CA ALA A 581 -18.94 14.40 8.72
C ALA A 581 -18.08 13.86 9.88
N PRO A 582 -16.74 14.00 9.80
CA PRO A 582 -15.88 13.81 10.97
C PRO A 582 -16.17 14.88 12.02
N THR A 583 -15.60 14.73 13.22
CA THR A 583 -15.76 15.72 14.29
C THR A 583 -14.40 16.03 14.94
N GLY A 584 -14.33 17.05 15.80
CA GLY A 584 -13.14 17.31 16.60
C GLY A 584 -11.87 17.69 15.81
N LEU A 585 -12.00 18.21 14.57
CA LEU A 585 -10.88 18.71 13.78
C LEU A 585 -10.13 19.80 14.55
N ARG A 586 -8.83 19.58 14.74
CA ARG A 586 -7.95 20.47 15.51
C ARG A 586 -6.52 20.42 14.99
N ILE A 587 -5.78 21.49 15.26
CA ILE A 587 -4.34 21.56 15.06
C ILE A 587 -3.67 21.18 16.38
N THR A 588 -2.90 20.09 16.39
CA THR A 588 -2.25 19.55 17.59
C THR A 588 -0.85 20.11 17.80
N ALA A 589 -0.17 20.52 16.73
CA ALA A 589 1.13 21.16 16.76
C ALA A 589 1.31 22.10 15.56
N ALA A 590 2.10 23.17 15.72
CA ALA A 590 2.39 24.13 14.67
C ALA A 590 3.82 24.68 14.81
N SER A 591 4.53 24.84 13.70
CA SER A 591 5.86 25.48 13.64
C SER A 591 6.03 26.21 12.30
N GLY A 592 5.83 27.52 12.29
CA GLY A 592 5.75 28.28 11.04
C GLY A 592 4.62 27.76 10.14
N GLY A 593 4.95 27.37 8.91
CA GLY A 593 4.01 26.79 7.95
C GLY A 593 3.69 25.31 8.13
N ASP A 594 4.31 24.64 9.10
CA ASP A 594 4.15 23.22 9.34
C ASP A 594 3.06 22.96 10.39
N LEU A 595 2.06 22.16 10.05
CA LEU A 595 0.88 21.92 10.86
C LEU A 595 0.59 20.41 10.99
N ARG A 596 0.31 19.98 12.23
CA ARG A 596 -0.21 18.65 12.55
C ARG A 596 -1.70 18.75 12.85
N PHE A 597 -2.52 18.04 12.08
CA PHE A 597 -3.96 17.96 12.26
C PHE A 597 -4.35 16.63 12.88
N ALA A 598 -5.41 16.62 13.68
CA ALA A 598 -6.08 15.42 14.16
C ALA A 598 -7.60 15.64 14.22
N TRP A 599 -8.36 14.56 14.11
CA TRP A 599 -9.82 14.57 14.21
C TRP A 599 -10.36 13.25 14.73
N ASP A 600 -11.63 13.25 15.09
CA ASP A 600 -12.38 12.05 15.42
C ASP A 600 -13.04 11.50 14.15
N ALA A 601 -13.06 10.17 14.04
CA ALA A 601 -13.59 9.50 12.85
C ALA A 601 -15.05 9.86 12.57
N ALA A 602 -15.39 9.97 11.28
CA ALA A 602 -16.80 10.02 10.91
C ALA A 602 -17.48 8.68 11.22
N PRO A 603 -18.76 8.70 11.65
CA PRO A 603 -19.56 7.48 11.77
C PRO A 603 -19.74 6.78 10.42
N GLY A 604 -19.71 5.45 10.43
CA GLY A 604 -19.95 4.63 9.24
C GLY A 604 -18.73 4.45 8.33
N PRO A 605 -18.93 3.90 7.12
CA PRO A 605 -17.84 3.63 6.19
C PRO A 605 -17.26 4.92 5.62
N VAL A 606 -15.93 5.04 5.68
CA VAL A 606 -15.15 6.13 5.10
C VAL A 606 -14.05 5.50 4.26
N ARG A 607 -13.91 5.97 3.02
CA ARG A 607 -12.82 5.57 2.13
C ARG A 607 -11.52 6.27 2.54
N HIS A 608 -11.58 7.58 2.71
CA HIS A 608 -10.49 8.44 3.19
C HIS A 608 -11.02 9.81 3.62
N TYR A 609 -10.15 10.67 4.15
CA TYR A 609 -10.41 12.08 4.42
C TYR A 609 -9.62 12.97 3.48
N GLU A 610 -10.17 14.13 3.16
CA GLU A 610 -9.51 15.15 2.35
C GLU A 610 -9.47 16.48 3.10
N LEU A 611 -8.30 17.11 3.09
CA LEU A 611 -8.01 18.38 3.73
C LEU A 611 -7.78 19.45 2.66
N HIS A 612 -8.56 20.53 2.76
CA HIS A 612 -8.47 21.69 1.89
C HIS A 612 -8.19 22.96 2.67
N ARG A 613 -7.55 23.93 2.02
CA ARG A 613 -7.53 25.32 2.46
C ARG A 613 -8.56 26.11 1.68
N LEU A 614 -9.33 26.94 2.39
CA LEU A 614 -10.17 27.97 1.78
C LEU A 614 -9.33 29.24 1.61
N LEU A 615 -9.17 29.69 0.37
CA LEU A 615 -8.47 30.92 0.04
C LEU A 615 -9.40 32.14 0.17
N PRO A 616 -8.86 33.36 0.33
CA PRO A 616 -9.67 34.57 0.47
C PRO A 616 -10.63 34.86 -0.70
N ASP A 617 -10.33 34.36 -1.90
CA ASP A 617 -11.17 34.46 -3.10
C ASP A 617 -12.32 33.44 -3.14
N GLY A 618 -12.45 32.60 -2.11
CA GLY A 618 -13.46 31.55 -2.01
C GLY A 618 -13.07 30.24 -2.67
N THR A 619 -11.90 30.15 -3.33
CA THR A 619 -11.45 28.90 -3.94
C THR A 619 -10.94 27.90 -2.89
N ARG A 620 -11.15 26.61 -3.18
CA ARG A 620 -10.65 25.49 -2.37
C ARG A 620 -9.34 24.98 -2.98
N ARG A 621 -8.29 24.95 -2.18
CA ARG A 621 -7.01 24.31 -2.55
C ARG A 621 -6.84 22.98 -1.81
N PHE A 622 -6.63 21.90 -2.54
CA PHE A 622 -6.32 20.60 -1.95
C PHE A 622 -4.94 20.64 -1.29
N LEU A 623 -4.85 20.19 -0.03
CA LEU A 623 -3.59 20.10 0.71
C LEU A 623 -3.09 18.67 0.85
N GLY A 624 -4.02 17.70 0.90
CA GLY A 624 -3.70 16.30 1.09
C GLY A 624 -4.94 15.48 1.42
N GLY A 625 -4.79 14.16 1.31
CA GLY A 625 -5.80 13.20 1.73
C GLY A 625 -5.14 12.02 2.42
N THR A 626 -5.88 11.35 3.29
CA THR A 626 -5.35 10.24 4.08
C THR A 626 -6.47 9.34 4.60
N CYS A 627 -6.19 8.04 4.79
CA CYS A 627 -7.13 7.14 5.48
C CYS A 627 -7.03 7.28 7.01
N GLN A 628 -5.94 7.87 7.50
CA GLN A 628 -5.67 8.08 8.92
C GLN A 628 -6.59 9.15 9.50
N ARG A 629 -6.51 9.33 10.83
CA ARG A 629 -7.25 10.35 11.59
C ARG A 629 -6.38 11.55 12.00
N ALA A 630 -5.24 11.67 11.34
CA ALA A 630 -4.29 12.74 11.50
C ALA A 630 -3.64 13.03 10.14
N CYS A 631 -3.22 14.26 9.91
CA CYS A 631 -2.55 14.67 8.68
C CYS A 631 -1.47 15.70 9.00
N PHE A 632 -0.29 15.56 8.38
CA PHE A 632 0.76 16.56 8.43
C PHE A 632 0.78 17.35 7.11
N VAL A 633 0.82 18.67 7.21
CA VAL A 633 1.00 19.56 6.06
C VAL A 633 2.19 20.46 6.35
N SER A 634 3.10 20.58 5.38
CA SER A 634 4.32 21.36 5.51
C SER A 634 4.31 22.63 4.67
N GLY A 635 5.11 23.61 5.11
CA GLY A 635 5.51 24.75 4.29
C GLY A 635 4.40 25.70 3.86
N LEU A 636 3.26 25.73 4.57
CA LEU A 636 2.17 26.63 4.23
C LEU A 636 2.58 28.11 4.43
N ARG A 637 2.12 28.97 3.52
CA ARG A 637 2.37 30.43 3.57
C ARG A 637 1.06 31.22 3.45
N PRO A 638 0.94 32.39 4.08
CA PRO A 638 -0.21 33.28 3.90
C PRO A 638 -0.37 33.68 2.44
N ALA A 639 -1.60 33.68 1.92
CA ALA A 639 -1.91 34.38 0.69
C ALA A 639 -1.91 35.90 0.95
N GLN A 640 -1.90 36.69 -0.12
CA GLN A 640 -1.92 38.15 0.01
C GLN A 640 -3.14 38.62 0.80
N GLY A 641 -2.90 39.33 1.91
CA GLY A 641 -3.97 39.86 2.78
C GLY A 641 -4.60 38.84 3.73
N GLU A 642 -4.12 37.60 3.77
CA GLU A 642 -4.67 36.56 4.65
C GLU A 642 -4.03 36.62 6.04
N THR A 643 -4.84 36.93 7.06
CA THR A 643 -4.40 37.00 8.46
C THR A 643 -4.55 35.66 9.20
N ALA A 644 -5.38 34.76 8.68
CA ALA A 644 -5.54 33.40 9.19
C ALA A 644 -5.93 32.43 8.07
N ALA A 645 -5.36 31.24 8.10
CA ALA A 645 -5.75 30.14 7.22
C ALA A 645 -7.00 29.44 7.73
N ARG A 646 -7.97 29.20 6.84
CA ARG A 646 -9.14 28.36 7.13
C ARG A 646 -9.01 27.03 6.40
N PHE A 647 -9.15 25.95 7.16
CA PHE A 647 -9.06 24.59 6.64
C PHE A 647 -10.43 23.91 6.69
N GLU A 648 -10.73 23.11 5.67
CA GLU A 648 -11.90 22.23 5.59
C GLU A 648 -11.42 20.77 5.56
N LEU A 649 -12.00 19.93 6.42
CA LEU A 649 -11.86 18.48 6.36
C LEU A 649 -13.20 17.86 5.97
N ARG A 650 -13.17 16.91 5.04
CA ARG A 650 -14.33 16.10 4.66
C ARG A 650 -14.00 14.61 4.75
N ALA A 651 -14.99 13.82 5.13
CA ALA A 651 -14.95 12.38 4.88
C ALA A 651 -15.40 12.11 3.45
N VAL A 652 -14.75 11.16 2.79
CA VAL A 652 -15.07 10.72 1.43
C VAL A 652 -15.51 9.26 1.48
N GLY A 653 -16.66 8.95 0.86
CA GLY A 653 -17.19 7.59 0.78
C GLY A 653 -16.61 6.81 -0.39
N GLU A 654 -16.94 5.52 -0.49
CA GLU A 654 -16.48 4.65 -1.58
C GLU A 654 -16.83 5.20 -2.98
N LEU A 655 -17.97 5.89 -3.09
CA LEU A 655 -18.46 6.52 -4.32
C LEU A 655 -17.88 7.93 -4.59
N TYR A 656 -16.84 8.34 -3.86
CA TYR A 656 -16.23 9.67 -3.92
C TYR A 656 -17.17 10.85 -3.62
N ASN A 657 -18.33 10.56 -3.03
CA ASN A 657 -19.18 11.58 -2.44
C ASN A 657 -18.60 12.03 -1.08
N ALA A 658 -18.72 13.31 -0.80
CA ALA A 658 -18.11 13.92 0.38
C ALA A 658 -19.16 14.31 1.42
N SER A 659 -18.79 14.26 2.69
CA SER A 659 -19.58 14.79 3.78
C SER A 659 -19.71 16.32 3.71
N THR A 660 -20.57 16.89 4.55
CA THR A 660 -20.43 18.30 4.94
C THR A 660 -19.05 18.53 5.59
N PRO A 661 -18.42 19.69 5.39
CA PRO A 661 -17.09 19.94 5.93
C PRO A 661 -17.14 20.23 7.42
N VAL A 662 -16.05 19.94 8.12
CA VAL A 662 -15.71 20.57 9.40
C VAL A 662 -14.51 21.47 9.23
N THR A 663 -14.45 22.56 9.98
CA THR A 663 -13.45 23.60 9.77
C THR A 663 -12.63 23.90 11.01
N VAL A 664 -11.37 24.26 10.79
CA VAL A 664 -10.50 24.86 11.80
C VAL A 664 -9.77 26.05 11.20
N THR A 665 -9.49 27.06 12.02
CA THR A 665 -8.78 28.28 11.61
C THR A 665 -7.45 28.39 12.35
N HIS A 666 -6.40 28.75 11.62
CA HIS A 666 -5.06 28.98 12.15
C HIS A 666 -4.61 30.42 11.87
N PRO A 667 -4.36 31.25 12.88
CA PRO A 667 -3.71 32.55 12.67
C PRO A 667 -2.24 32.32 12.28
N TRP A 668 -1.76 33.09 11.29
CA TRP A 668 -0.37 33.02 10.81
C TRP A 668 0.66 33.46 11.85
#